data_AF-A0A1G7MVN1-F1
#
_entry.id   AF-A0A1G7MVN1-F1
#
_cell.length_a   1.000
_cell.length_b   1.000
_cell.length_c   1.000
_cell.angle_alpha   90.00
_cell.angle_beta   90.00
_cell.angle_gamma   90.00
#
_symmetry.space_group_name_H-M   'P 1'
#
loop_
_entity.id
_entity.type
_entity.pdbx_description
1 polymer ?
#
loop_
_entity_poly.entity_id
_entity_poly.type
_entity_poly.pdbx_seq_one_letter_code
_entity_poly.pdbx_strand_id
1 'polypeptide(L)'
;MSDTIGTDTPYTALGFYHKISQLRADTWNALKRDLGKLVNLQDEAQSRNLVKAVDIKLTRLEIIEDYHAFPSKEDFRHLWHLFNRQEYSLLEKVVKRLVRAMISESYRRRQVDLSETDADAEDLETLDALAQLRRGHPTSNSSSQPYFEVLIVDAMSLQEEEVVREAFHNLRRPEDKFVYDVVTVRSFEDALIAILVNPNIQACLIRYEFPYKSKYNLSALRNYLEGISEVELESKSEAERSILLSSMIREIRPEIDQFLVTSGDVEVTASRDIRHFNRIFYRETDYIEQHHTILRAIDNRFRTPFFDALREYSRKPTGVFHAMPISRGKSITRSHWAGQMIDFYGINIFLAETSATSGGLDSLLQPYGPIKKAQEYAARAFGSRQSYFVTNGTSTANKIVVQALVKPRDIVLVDRDCHKSHHYGMVLSGAHVAYLDSYPLNDYSMYGAVPLREIKKTLLEYKRSGQLDKVKMLLLTNCTFDGVVYNVRRVMEECLAIKPDLVFLWDEAWFAFATFNPTYRPRTAMHAARYLRDRYRSEEYAAEYAAWKEEFDQLDPNDDATWLDRPLLPDPESVRVRTYATHSTHKTLTSLRQGSMIHVYDQDYRQKVEAPFHEAYMTHTSTSPNYQILASLDVGRMQAEMEGFELVHSQVEAALSLREQLYTNPLLNKYFEVLKNSDLVPAEFRQSGVETYYDPNAGWNKMEEAWAQDEFVVDPTRITLSIGKTGIDGDAFKNDYLMNQYGIQINKTSRNTVLFMTNIGTTRGAIAYLLDVLIKLAKSFDRRWEESSRPERKIIEHQVKSLTHDLPPLPDFSRFHDAFRPHVDAGTPDGDIRRAYFLSYDEENTEYLRFDNGELQRAMNAGRDVVSASFVIPYPPGFPVLVPGQVISEEILYFLQALDVTEIHGYRPELGLIVFTEEALLATSECSE
;
A
#
# COMPACT_ATOMS: atom_id res chain seq x y z
N MET A 1 -19.16 -38.45 -34.86
CA MET A 1 -17.96 -39.15 -35.37
C MET A 1 -16.85 -38.11 -35.33
N SER A 2 -16.28 -37.89 -34.15
CA SER A 2 -15.16 -38.63 -33.52
C SER A 2 -13.81 -38.18 -34.08
N ASP A 3 -13.08 -37.50 -33.19
CA ASP A 3 -11.63 -37.54 -32.98
C ASP A 3 -10.70 -37.07 -34.10
N THR A 4 -10.13 -35.89 -33.88
CA THR A 4 -8.70 -35.80 -33.54
C THR A 4 -8.46 -34.54 -32.72
N ILE A 5 -8.28 -34.75 -31.42
CA ILE A 5 -7.76 -33.77 -30.45
C ILE A 5 -6.34 -33.41 -30.90
N GLY A 6 -6.18 -32.20 -31.43
CA GLY A 6 -4.88 -31.58 -31.64
C GLY A 6 -4.29 -31.24 -30.28
N THR A 7 -3.18 -31.88 -29.95
CA THR A 7 -2.36 -31.60 -28.77
C THR A 7 -1.62 -30.27 -28.97
N ASP A 8 -2.30 -29.16 -28.73
CA ASP A 8 -1.63 -27.91 -28.34
C ASP A 8 -1.14 -28.08 -26.90
N THR A 9 0.14 -28.41 -26.76
CA THR A 9 0.84 -28.39 -25.47
C THR A 9 0.74 -27.00 -24.83
N PRO A 10 0.43 -26.90 -23.52
CA PRO A 10 0.24 -25.62 -22.83
C PRO A 10 1.60 -24.98 -22.52
N TYR A 11 2.20 -24.33 -23.51
CA TYR A 11 3.35 -23.43 -23.36
C TYR A 11 2.93 -21.99 -23.66
N THR A 12 1.88 -21.54 -22.98
CA THR A 12 1.32 -20.20 -23.19
C THR A 12 1.00 -19.57 -21.84
N ALA A 13 1.61 -18.40 -21.62
CA ALA A 13 1.49 -17.46 -20.50
C ALA A 13 2.11 -17.89 -19.16
N LEU A 14 3.33 -17.39 -18.88
CA LEU A 14 3.69 -16.99 -17.53
C LEU A 14 2.72 -15.87 -17.12
N GLY A 15 1.66 -16.22 -16.38
CA GLY A 15 0.74 -15.25 -15.78
C GLY A 15 1.50 -14.37 -14.79
N PHE A 16 1.85 -13.18 -15.24
CA PHE A 16 3.10 -12.51 -14.88
C PHE A 16 3.16 -11.84 -13.50
N TYR A 17 2.17 -12.00 -12.63
CA TYR A 17 2.17 -11.27 -11.36
C TYR A 17 2.03 -12.07 -10.09
N HIS A 18 1.68 -13.36 -10.16
CA HIS A 18 1.04 -13.98 -9.00
C HIS A 18 1.74 -15.22 -8.46
N LYS A 19 2.67 -15.77 -9.23
CA LYS A 19 3.36 -16.99 -8.85
C LYS A 19 4.80 -17.04 -9.33
N ILE A 20 5.51 -16.00 -9.76
CA ILE A 20 6.86 -16.25 -10.33
C ILE A 20 7.86 -16.64 -9.23
N SER A 21 7.91 -15.85 -8.15
CA SER A 21 8.71 -16.17 -6.96
C SER A 21 8.28 -17.52 -6.38
N GLN A 22 6.96 -17.74 -6.30
CA GLN A 22 6.37 -18.96 -5.81
C GLN A 22 6.64 -20.16 -6.73
N LEU A 23 6.54 -19.99 -8.04
CA LEU A 23 6.77 -21.00 -9.07
C LEU A 23 8.22 -21.42 -9.04
N ARG A 24 9.14 -20.47 -8.88
CA ARG A 24 10.57 -20.75 -8.67
C ARG A 24 10.75 -21.68 -7.47
N ALA A 25 10.27 -21.26 -6.29
CA ALA A 25 10.40 -22.04 -5.06
C ALA A 25 9.69 -23.40 -5.13
N ASP A 26 8.46 -23.45 -5.63
CA ASP A 26 7.66 -24.66 -5.73
C ASP A 26 8.25 -25.63 -6.78
N THR A 27 8.81 -25.12 -7.88
CA THR A 27 9.47 -25.95 -8.92
C THR A 27 10.75 -26.57 -8.38
N TRP A 28 11.57 -25.81 -7.64
CA TRP A 28 12.75 -26.34 -6.96
C TRP A 28 12.40 -27.44 -5.94
N ASN A 29 11.38 -27.20 -5.10
CA ASN A 29 10.91 -28.19 -4.14
C ASN A 29 10.33 -29.44 -4.83
N ALA A 30 9.61 -29.26 -5.94
CA ALA A 30 9.09 -30.35 -6.73
C ALA A 30 10.20 -31.16 -7.41
N LEU A 31 11.24 -30.49 -7.95
CA LEU A 31 12.42 -31.13 -8.53
C LEU A 31 13.14 -32.00 -7.49
N LYS A 32 13.41 -31.44 -6.30
CA LYS A 32 14.00 -32.18 -5.17
C LYS A 32 13.19 -33.42 -4.82
N ARG A 33 11.86 -33.29 -4.72
CA ARG A 33 10.97 -34.41 -4.38
C ARG A 33 10.95 -35.49 -5.48
N ASP A 34 10.87 -35.08 -6.74
CA ASP A 34 10.76 -36.01 -7.86
C ASP A 34 12.09 -36.74 -8.11
N LEU A 35 13.23 -36.08 -7.92
CA LEU A 35 14.55 -36.72 -7.91
C LEU A 35 14.68 -37.71 -6.74
N GLY A 36 14.25 -37.33 -5.54
CA GLY A 36 14.25 -38.24 -4.39
C GLY A 36 13.38 -39.48 -4.61
N LYS A 37 12.28 -39.35 -5.35
CA LYS A 37 11.50 -40.51 -5.81
C LYS A 37 12.28 -41.32 -6.84
N LEU A 38 12.80 -40.68 -7.89
CA LEU A 38 13.52 -41.32 -8.99
C LEU A 38 14.70 -42.18 -8.51
N VAL A 39 15.47 -41.71 -7.51
CA VAL A 39 16.61 -42.45 -6.94
C VAL A 39 16.18 -43.71 -6.17
N ASN A 40 14.96 -43.72 -5.60
CA ASN A 40 14.45 -44.81 -4.78
C ASN A 40 13.52 -45.78 -5.55
N LEU A 41 13.19 -45.48 -6.81
CA LEU A 41 12.23 -46.24 -7.61
C LEU A 41 12.88 -47.41 -8.35
N GLN A 42 12.24 -48.58 -8.29
CA GLN A 42 12.67 -49.80 -9.00
C GLN A 42 11.82 -50.10 -10.26
N ASP A 43 10.70 -49.41 -10.47
CA ASP A 43 9.80 -49.59 -11.63
C ASP A 43 10.25 -48.74 -12.83
N GLU A 44 10.65 -49.40 -13.93
CA GLU A 44 11.15 -48.75 -15.15
C GLU A 44 10.14 -47.83 -15.85
N ALA A 45 8.84 -48.13 -15.78
CA ALA A 45 7.82 -47.32 -16.45
C ALA A 45 7.57 -46.02 -15.69
N GLN A 46 7.52 -46.10 -14.35
CA GLN A 46 7.40 -44.94 -13.48
C GLN A 46 8.67 -44.08 -13.51
N SER A 47 9.85 -44.68 -13.57
CA SER A 47 11.12 -43.97 -13.73
C SER A 47 11.16 -43.15 -15.02
N ARG A 48 10.70 -43.69 -16.14
CA ARG A 48 10.61 -42.93 -17.42
C ARG A 48 9.70 -41.70 -17.32
N ASN A 49 8.58 -41.81 -16.63
CA ASN A 49 7.67 -40.67 -16.42
C ASN A 49 8.31 -39.61 -15.50
N LEU A 50 9.01 -40.04 -14.46
CA LEU A 50 9.72 -39.13 -13.55
C LEU A 50 10.90 -38.42 -14.24
N VAL A 51 11.66 -39.11 -15.09
CA VAL A 51 12.73 -38.49 -15.88
C VAL A 51 12.17 -37.37 -16.76
N LYS A 52 11.05 -37.61 -17.46
CA LYS A 52 10.35 -36.56 -18.23
C LYS A 52 9.87 -35.42 -17.33
N ALA A 53 9.36 -35.74 -16.14
CA ALA A 53 8.90 -34.72 -15.20
C ALA A 53 10.05 -33.88 -14.62
N VAL A 54 11.25 -34.47 -14.46
CA VAL A 54 12.48 -33.78 -14.05
C VAL A 54 13.00 -32.89 -15.16
N ASP A 55 13.06 -33.39 -16.39
CA ASP A 55 13.45 -32.64 -17.59
C ASP A 55 12.63 -31.35 -17.74
N ILE A 56 11.29 -31.46 -17.72
CA ILE A 56 10.37 -30.31 -17.78
C ILE A 56 10.66 -29.28 -16.68
N LYS A 57 11.01 -29.73 -15.46
CA LYS A 57 11.30 -28.84 -14.33
C LYS A 57 12.67 -28.17 -14.47
N LEU A 58 13.68 -28.90 -14.94
CA LEU A 58 15.01 -28.34 -15.21
C LEU A 58 14.92 -27.28 -16.31
N THR A 59 14.25 -27.55 -17.42
CA THR A 59 14.02 -26.56 -18.49
C THR A 59 13.28 -25.33 -17.99
N ARG A 60 12.23 -25.52 -17.17
CA ARG A 60 11.48 -24.39 -16.60
C ARG A 60 12.36 -23.54 -15.67
N LEU A 61 13.15 -24.18 -14.81
CA LEU A 61 14.04 -23.49 -13.89
C LEU A 61 15.15 -22.77 -14.63
N GLU A 62 15.74 -23.36 -15.66
CA GLU A 62 16.78 -22.70 -16.48
C GLU A 62 16.29 -21.34 -17.03
N ILE A 63 15.04 -21.27 -17.50
CA ILE A 63 14.43 -20.02 -17.97
C ILE A 63 14.26 -18.99 -16.84
N ILE A 64 13.84 -19.43 -15.65
CA ILE A 64 13.60 -18.52 -14.50
C ILE A 64 14.93 -18.01 -13.94
N GLU A 65 15.92 -18.88 -13.85
CA GLU A 65 17.21 -18.60 -13.20
C GLU A 65 18.15 -17.78 -14.09
N ASP A 66 17.86 -17.63 -15.38
CA ASP A 66 18.49 -16.62 -16.24
C ASP A 66 18.38 -15.18 -15.68
N TYR A 67 17.37 -14.93 -14.84
CA TYR A 67 17.09 -13.62 -14.24
C TYR A 67 17.56 -13.50 -12.78
N HIS A 68 18.25 -14.51 -12.23
CA HIS A 68 18.78 -14.50 -10.87
C HIS A 68 20.28 -14.79 -10.86
N ALA A 69 21.01 -14.23 -9.89
CA ALA A 69 22.45 -14.48 -9.80
C ALA A 69 22.78 -15.87 -9.25
N PHE A 70 21.90 -16.40 -8.38
CA PHE A 70 22.04 -17.71 -7.73
C PHE A 70 20.72 -18.50 -7.78
N PRO A 71 20.74 -19.78 -8.21
CA PRO A 71 21.91 -20.51 -8.74
C PRO A 71 22.41 -19.90 -10.06
N SER A 72 23.71 -20.00 -10.31
CA SER A 72 24.34 -19.41 -11.49
C SER A 72 24.04 -20.22 -12.76
N LYS A 73 24.27 -19.60 -13.93
CA LYS A 73 24.20 -20.30 -15.23
C LYS A 73 25.18 -21.48 -15.30
N GLU A 74 26.32 -21.40 -14.62
CA GLU A 74 27.28 -22.50 -14.50
C GLU A 74 26.73 -23.65 -13.67
N ASP A 75 26.09 -23.35 -12.53
CA ASP A 75 25.41 -24.35 -11.70
C ASP A 75 24.38 -25.13 -12.53
N PHE A 76 23.61 -24.45 -13.37
CA PHE A 76 22.65 -25.09 -14.26
C PHE A 76 23.28 -25.99 -15.33
N ARG A 77 24.40 -25.58 -15.93
CA ARG A 77 25.16 -26.47 -16.83
C ARG A 77 25.61 -27.73 -16.13
N HIS A 78 26.03 -27.61 -14.86
CA HIS A 78 26.39 -28.75 -14.05
C HIS A 78 25.20 -29.68 -13.78
N LEU A 79 24.02 -29.14 -13.45
CA LEU A 79 22.79 -29.92 -13.29
C LEU A 79 22.42 -30.68 -14.57
N TRP A 80 22.46 -30.02 -15.72
CA TRP A 80 22.21 -30.65 -17.02
C TRP A 80 23.25 -31.71 -17.36
N HIS A 81 24.52 -31.50 -17.03
CA HIS A 81 25.57 -32.50 -17.22
C HIS A 81 25.26 -33.78 -16.44
N LEU A 82 24.90 -33.67 -15.15
CA LEU A 82 24.53 -34.80 -14.31
C LEU A 82 23.26 -35.51 -14.82
N PHE A 83 22.26 -34.74 -15.24
CA PHE A 83 21.01 -35.28 -15.79
C PHE A 83 21.26 -36.09 -17.07
N ASN A 84 22.02 -35.53 -18.02
CA ASN A 84 22.31 -36.16 -19.31
C ASN A 84 23.18 -37.42 -19.18
N ARG A 85 24.04 -37.49 -18.16
CA ARG A 85 24.83 -38.69 -17.83
C ARG A 85 24.06 -39.72 -17.00
N GLN A 86 22.79 -39.44 -16.68
CA GLN A 86 21.93 -40.29 -15.84
C GLN A 86 22.48 -40.50 -14.42
N GLU A 87 23.27 -39.55 -13.91
CA GLU A 87 23.84 -39.57 -12.57
C GLU A 87 22.83 -39.03 -11.54
N TYR A 88 21.62 -39.62 -11.51
CA TYR A 88 20.47 -39.09 -10.76
C TYR A 88 20.72 -38.99 -9.25
N SER A 89 21.51 -39.90 -8.67
CA SER A 89 21.87 -39.86 -7.25
C SER A 89 22.72 -38.64 -6.89
N LEU A 90 23.66 -38.25 -7.77
CA LEU A 90 24.48 -37.06 -7.55
C LEU A 90 23.67 -35.79 -7.82
N LEU A 91 22.85 -35.80 -8.88
CA LEU A 91 21.93 -34.71 -9.17
C LEU A 91 20.98 -34.42 -8.00
N GLU A 92 20.45 -35.46 -7.36
CA GLU A 92 19.57 -35.32 -6.19
C GLU A 92 20.26 -34.64 -5.01
N LYS A 93 21.54 -34.96 -4.74
CA LYS A 93 22.34 -34.34 -3.70
C LYS A 93 22.60 -32.86 -3.98
N VAL A 94 23.04 -32.54 -5.21
CA VAL A 94 23.31 -31.16 -5.62
C VAL A 94 22.03 -30.31 -5.55
N VAL A 95 20.90 -30.81 -6.06
CA VAL A 95 19.61 -30.11 -5.96
C VAL A 95 19.17 -29.94 -4.51
N LYS A 96 19.36 -30.94 -3.64
CA LYS A 96 19.08 -30.80 -2.20
C LYS A 96 19.89 -29.67 -1.57
N ARG A 97 21.18 -29.55 -1.90
CA ARG A 97 22.06 -28.51 -1.41
C ARG A 97 21.63 -27.13 -1.89
N LEU A 98 21.34 -26.98 -3.18
CA LEU A 98 20.80 -25.74 -3.74
C LEU A 98 19.51 -25.32 -3.03
N VAL A 99 18.55 -26.24 -2.88
CA VAL A 99 17.29 -25.97 -2.18
C VAL A 99 17.52 -25.57 -0.73
N ARG A 100 18.45 -26.23 -0.02
CA ARG A 100 18.82 -25.85 1.36
C ARG A 100 19.42 -24.45 1.41
N ALA A 101 20.37 -24.13 0.52
CA ALA A 101 21.02 -22.83 0.46
C ALA A 101 20.04 -21.69 0.12
N MET A 102 19.05 -21.93 -0.73
CA MET A 102 17.99 -20.96 -1.01
C MET A 102 17.07 -20.74 0.19
N ILE A 103 16.67 -21.82 0.90
CA ILE A 103 15.82 -21.72 2.10
C ILE A 103 16.56 -21.04 3.26
N SER A 104 17.84 -21.35 3.45
CA SER A 104 18.69 -20.76 4.50
C SER A 104 19.28 -19.41 4.10
N GLU A 105 19.04 -18.95 2.87
CA GLU A 105 19.66 -17.78 2.25
C GLU A 105 21.19 -17.72 2.40
N SER A 106 21.86 -18.87 2.57
CA SER A 106 23.31 -18.90 2.85
C SER A 106 24.12 -18.35 1.68
N TYR A 107 23.59 -18.47 0.45
CA TYR A 107 24.20 -17.90 -0.76
C TYR A 107 24.39 -16.38 -0.70
N ARG A 108 23.59 -15.67 0.14
CA ARG A 108 23.73 -14.23 0.36
C ARG A 108 24.99 -13.86 1.15
N ARG A 109 25.59 -14.81 1.88
CA ARG A 109 26.69 -14.58 2.81
C ARG A 109 28.01 -15.21 2.36
N ARG A 110 27.93 -16.27 1.57
CA ARG A 110 29.09 -17.06 1.13
C ARG A 110 28.83 -17.69 -0.23
N GLN A 111 29.93 -17.99 -0.92
CA GLN A 111 29.89 -18.80 -2.14
C GLN A 111 29.47 -20.22 -1.77
N VAL A 112 28.56 -20.80 -2.56
CA VAL A 112 28.10 -22.18 -2.41
C VAL A 112 28.82 -23.01 -3.47
N ASP A 113 29.87 -23.73 -3.08
CA ASP A 113 30.64 -24.57 -3.99
C ASP A 113 29.98 -25.94 -4.13
N LEU A 114 29.34 -26.21 -5.27
CA LEU A 114 28.63 -27.47 -5.54
C LEU A 114 29.55 -28.70 -5.65
N SER A 115 30.88 -28.53 -5.65
CA SER A 115 31.86 -29.62 -5.73
C SER A 115 32.33 -30.17 -4.37
N GLU A 116 32.05 -29.48 -3.25
CA GLU A 116 32.45 -29.91 -1.90
C GLU A 116 31.68 -31.16 -1.40
N THR A 117 32.33 -31.95 -0.52
CA THR A 117 31.76 -33.15 0.09
C THR A 117 30.63 -32.88 1.09
N ASP A 118 29.58 -33.71 1.08
CA ASP A 118 28.34 -33.56 1.89
C ASP A 118 28.61 -33.27 3.39
N ALA A 119 29.67 -33.83 3.99
CA ALA A 119 29.93 -33.71 5.43
C ALA A 119 30.38 -32.29 5.86
N ASP A 120 31.30 -31.65 5.12
CA ASP A 120 31.81 -30.32 5.48
C ASP A 120 30.77 -29.23 5.20
N ALA A 121 29.97 -29.42 4.13
CA ALA A 121 28.89 -28.50 3.76
C ALA A 121 27.70 -28.55 4.75
N GLU A 122 27.31 -29.74 5.24
CA GLU A 122 26.20 -29.90 6.18
C GLU A 122 26.47 -29.22 7.53
N ASP A 123 27.69 -29.32 8.07
CA ASP A 123 28.06 -28.66 9.33
C ASP A 123 28.03 -27.12 9.21
N LEU A 124 28.55 -26.59 8.11
CA LEU A 124 28.59 -25.16 7.82
C LEU A 124 27.21 -24.56 7.53
N GLU A 125 26.33 -25.26 6.83
CA GLU A 125 24.94 -24.83 6.58
C GLU A 125 24.08 -24.90 7.85
N THR A 126 24.33 -25.90 8.70
CA THR A 126 23.66 -26.01 10.01
C THR A 126 24.04 -24.86 10.93
N LEU A 127 25.31 -24.43 10.92
CA LEU A 127 25.75 -23.23 11.64
C LEU A 127 25.06 -21.95 11.12
N ASP A 128 24.85 -21.84 9.81
CA ASP A 128 24.15 -20.70 9.20
C ASP A 128 22.64 -20.69 9.52
N ALA A 129 22.00 -21.87 9.53
CA ALA A 129 20.63 -22.03 10.00
C ALA A 129 20.49 -21.68 11.49
N LEU A 130 21.48 -22.05 12.32
CA LEU A 130 21.56 -21.64 13.72
C LEU A 130 21.77 -20.11 13.86
N ALA A 131 22.57 -19.49 12.98
CA ALA A 131 22.74 -18.04 12.94
C ALA A 131 21.45 -17.32 12.53
N GLN A 132 20.68 -17.90 11.59
CA GLN A 132 19.35 -17.41 11.24
C GLN A 132 18.35 -17.54 12.41
N LEU A 133 18.33 -18.68 13.12
CA LEU A 133 17.49 -18.86 14.32
C LEU A 133 17.87 -17.90 15.45
N ARG A 134 19.12 -17.43 15.47
CA ARG A 134 19.58 -16.39 16.39
C ARG A 134 19.24 -14.96 15.92
N ARG A 135 18.70 -14.74 14.71
CA ARG A 135 18.21 -13.40 14.31
C ARG A 135 17.13 -12.96 15.30
N GLY A 136 17.36 -11.82 15.96
CA GLY A 136 16.54 -11.36 17.09
C GLY A 136 17.20 -11.47 18.46
N HIS A 137 18.32 -12.20 18.58
CA HIS A 137 19.17 -12.18 19.78
C HIS A 137 20.13 -10.97 19.71
N PRO A 138 20.31 -10.17 20.79
CA PRO A 138 21.10 -8.93 20.78
C PRO A 138 22.56 -9.04 20.31
N THR A 139 23.13 -10.24 20.21
CA THR A 139 24.54 -10.49 19.84
C THR A 139 24.77 -10.96 18.41
N SER A 140 23.73 -11.26 17.61
CA SER A 140 23.86 -11.90 16.28
C SER A 140 23.58 -10.98 15.09
N ASN A 141 22.82 -9.90 15.27
CA ASN A 141 22.34 -9.06 14.15
C ASN A 141 23.44 -8.19 13.50
N SER A 142 24.66 -8.13 14.05
CA SER A 142 25.69 -7.17 13.61
C SER A 142 26.76 -7.73 12.67
N SER A 143 26.70 -9.00 12.24
CA SER A 143 27.84 -9.66 11.57
C SER A 143 27.62 -10.11 10.12
N SER A 144 26.45 -9.90 9.49
CA SER A 144 26.26 -10.24 8.07
C SER A 144 26.11 -8.99 7.21
N GLN A 145 27.00 -8.79 6.24
CA GLN A 145 26.86 -7.77 5.20
C GLN A 145 25.55 -7.99 4.42
N PRO A 146 24.72 -6.95 4.17
CA PRO A 146 23.54 -7.09 3.33
C PRO A 146 23.92 -7.47 1.89
N TYR A 147 23.06 -8.27 1.25
CA TYR A 147 23.25 -8.79 -0.10
C TYR A 147 22.31 -8.13 -1.11
N PHE A 148 22.78 -7.85 -2.32
CA PHE A 148 21.94 -7.43 -3.46
C PHE A 148 22.48 -7.98 -4.79
N GLU A 149 21.75 -7.74 -5.88
CA GLU A 149 22.15 -8.12 -7.24
C GLU A 149 22.27 -6.89 -8.15
N VAL A 150 23.23 -6.92 -9.07
CA VAL A 150 23.48 -5.90 -10.09
C VAL A 150 23.09 -6.48 -11.45
N LEU A 151 22.12 -5.85 -12.10
CA LEU A 151 21.72 -6.20 -13.46
C LEU A 151 22.68 -5.57 -14.47
N ILE A 152 23.22 -6.35 -15.40
CA ILE A 152 23.99 -5.88 -16.55
C ILE A 152 23.22 -6.21 -17.82
N VAL A 153 22.94 -5.19 -18.62
CA VAL A 153 22.21 -5.33 -19.89
C VAL A 153 23.21 -5.19 -21.04
N ASP A 154 23.54 -6.31 -21.69
CA ASP A 154 24.55 -6.38 -22.74
C ASP A 154 24.47 -7.69 -23.55
N ALA A 155 24.78 -7.67 -24.84
CA ALA A 155 24.77 -8.87 -25.69
C ALA A 155 26.02 -9.75 -25.58
N MET A 156 26.59 -9.90 -24.38
CA MET A 156 27.82 -10.68 -24.10
C MET A 156 27.67 -12.17 -24.40
N SER A 157 28.72 -12.84 -24.87
CA SER A 157 28.82 -14.31 -24.89
C SER A 157 28.87 -14.89 -23.48
N LEU A 158 28.58 -16.19 -23.34
CA LEU A 158 28.62 -16.85 -22.03
C LEU A 158 30.00 -16.79 -21.35
N GLN A 159 31.09 -16.85 -22.13
CA GLN A 159 32.44 -16.69 -21.58
C GLN A 159 32.70 -15.26 -21.10
N GLU A 160 32.22 -14.24 -21.82
CA GLU A 160 32.34 -12.85 -21.40
C GLU A 160 31.53 -12.57 -20.14
N GLU A 161 30.32 -13.15 -20.01
CA GLU A 161 29.52 -13.06 -18.79
C GLU A 161 30.28 -13.59 -17.56
N GLU A 162 30.96 -14.74 -17.70
CA GLU A 162 31.78 -15.34 -16.64
C GLU A 162 32.96 -14.44 -16.27
N VAL A 163 33.67 -13.88 -17.26
CA VAL A 163 34.78 -12.94 -17.03
C VAL A 163 34.32 -11.68 -16.30
N VAL A 164 33.18 -11.11 -16.68
CA VAL A 164 32.62 -9.91 -16.02
C VAL A 164 32.20 -10.23 -14.58
N ARG A 165 31.55 -11.38 -14.36
CA ARG A 165 31.16 -11.83 -13.03
C ARG A 165 32.39 -12.01 -12.13
N GLU A 166 33.43 -12.70 -12.63
CA GLU A 166 34.68 -12.91 -11.89
C GLU A 166 35.40 -11.59 -11.60
N ALA A 167 35.43 -10.66 -12.56
CA ALA A 167 36.01 -9.34 -12.37
C ALA A 167 35.37 -8.58 -11.20
N PHE A 168 34.03 -8.57 -11.10
CA PHE A 168 33.34 -7.96 -9.96
C PHE A 168 33.52 -8.75 -8.65
N HIS A 169 33.56 -10.08 -8.70
CA HIS A 169 33.81 -10.90 -7.50
C HIS A 169 35.20 -10.62 -6.91
N ASN A 170 36.23 -10.51 -7.76
CA ASN A 170 37.61 -10.22 -7.36
C ASN A 170 37.80 -8.82 -6.75
N LEU A 171 36.87 -7.90 -6.99
CA LEU A 171 36.90 -6.55 -6.40
C LEU A 171 36.29 -6.49 -5.00
N ARG A 172 35.46 -7.47 -4.61
CA ARG A 172 34.81 -7.51 -3.30
C ARG A 172 35.85 -7.63 -2.20
N ARG A 173 35.63 -6.91 -1.11
CA ARG A 173 36.52 -6.95 0.06
C ARG A 173 35.74 -7.22 1.35
N PRO A 174 36.37 -7.87 2.36
CA PRO A 174 35.74 -8.08 3.66
C PRO A 174 35.30 -6.77 4.36
N GLU A 175 35.95 -5.65 4.06
CA GLU A 175 35.59 -4.33 4.58
C GLU A 175 34.40 -3.65 3.89
N ASP A 176 33.92 -4.17 2.76
CA ASP A 176 32.77 -3.60 2.06
C ASP A 176 31.53 -3.63 2.96
N LYS A 177 30.69 -2.61 2.88
CA LYS A 177 29.46 -2.60 3.70
C LYS A 177 28.43 -3.62 3.21
N PHE A 178 28.49 -3.96 1.93
CA PHE A 178 27.50 -4.76 1.22
C PHE A 178 28.21 -5.79 0.34
N VAL A 179 27.55 -6.91 0.10
CA VAL A 179 27.97 -7.92 -0.87
C VAL A 179 26.96 -7.91 -2.02
N TYR A 180 27.43 -8.09 -3.26
CA TYR A 180 26.52 -8.18 -4.39
C TYR A 180 27.00 -9.14 -5.44
N ASP A 181 26.08 -9.79 -6.14
CA ASP A 181 26.35 -10.62 -7.32
C ASP A 181 25.78 -10.00 -8.60
N VAL A 182 26.13 -10.56 -9.75
CA VAL A 182 25.84 -10.01 -11.08
C VAL A 182 24.87 -10.92 -11.82
N VAL A 183 23.83 -10.30 -12.40
CA VAL A 183 22.89 -10.92 -13.33
C VAL A 183 23.09 -10.28 -14.69
N THR A 184 23.35 -11.07 -15.72
CA THR A 184 23.55 -10.56 -17.08
C THR A 184 22.41 -11.02 -18.00
N VAL A 185 21.79 -10.04 -18.65
CA VAL A 185 20.70 -10.23 -19.62
C VAL A 185 21.07 -9.62 -20.96
N ARG A 186 20.54 -10.21 -22.04
CA ARG A 186 21.00 -9.93 -23.39
C ARG A 186 20.15 -8.95 -24.18
N SER A 187 18.95 -8.65 -23.73
CA SER A 187 17.97 -7.89 -24.52
C SER A 187 17.20 -6.87 -23.68
N PHE A 188 16.56 -5.94 -24.37
CA PHE A 188 15.66 -4.97 -23.76
C PHE A 188 14.52 -5.66 -22.98
N GLU A 189 13.87 -6.64 -23.59
CA GLU A 189 12.79 -7.40 -22.96
C GLU A 189 13.28 -8.18 -21.73
N ASP A 190 14.44 -8.86 -21.83
CA ASP A 190 15.02 -9.60 -20.71
C ASP A 190 15.37 -8.70 -19.54
N ALA A 191 15.81 -7.46 -19.81
CA ALA A 191 16.06 -6.48 -18.76
C ALA A 191 14.79 -6.10 -18.00
N LEU A 192 13.68 -5.83 -18.71
CA LEU A 192 12.41 -5.53 -18.05
C LEU A 192 11.88 -6.72 -17.25
N ILE A 193 12.02 -7.95 -17.77
CA ILE A 193 11.66 -9.18 -17.06
C ILE A 193 12.46 -9.29 -15.77
N ALA A 194 13.79 -9.16 -15.84
CA ALA A 194 14.66 -9.24 -14.67
C ALA A 194 14.22 -8.26 -13.57
N ILE A 195 13.94 -7.01 -13.94
CA ILE A 195 13.52 -5.94 -13.02
C ILE A 195 12.20 -6.28 -12.32
N LEU A 196 11.30 -6.98 -13.01
CA LEU A 196 9.97 -7.33 -12.51
C LEU A 196 9.97 -8.61 -11.66
N VAL A 197 10.81 -9.60 -11.99
CA VAL A 197 10.78 -10.92 -11.34
C VAL A 197 11.84 -11.09 -10.25
N ASN A 198 12.92 -10.31 -10.28
CA ASN A 198 14.01 -10.42 -9.34
C ASN A 198 14.07 -9.22 -8.38
N PRO A 199 13.54 -9.36 -7.14
CA PRO A 199 13.55 -8.29 -6.16
C PRO A 199 14.96 -7.94 -5.65
N ASN A 200 15.92 -8.87 -5.73
CA ASN A 200 17.28 -8.64 -5.24
C ASN A 200 18.04 -7.61 -6.08
N ILE A 201 17.59 -7.33 -7.31
CA ILE A 201 18.21 -6.31 -8.16
C ILE A 201 18.02 -4.94 -7.50
N GLN A 202 19.13 -4.27 -7.20
CA GLN A 202 19.16 -2.94 -6.58
C GLN A 202 19.94 -1.91 -7.40
N ALA A 203 20.66 -2.35 -8.44
CA ALA A 203 21.38 -1.50 -9.38
C ALA A 203 21.36 -2.09 -10.79
N CYS A 204 21.41 -1.23 -11.80
CA CYS A 204 21.43 -1.62 -13.21
C CYS A 204 22.54 -0.89 -13.99
N LEU A 205 23.38 -1.65 -14.70
CA LEU A 205 24.37 -1.18 -15.66
C LEU A 205 23.84 -1.43 -17.08
N ILE A 206 23.58 -0.36 -17.82
CA ILE A 206 23.07 -0.40 -19.19
C ILE A 206 24.23 -0.09 -20.16
N ARG A 207 24.49 -0.98 -21.12
CA ARG A 207 25.47 -0.81 -22.22
C ARG A 207 24.74 -0.47 -23.54
N TYR A 208 25.45 -0.29 -24.65
CA TYR A 208 24.83 0.13 -25.94
C TYR A 208 24.41 -1.03 -26.83
N GLU A 209 25.09 -2.17 -26.74
CA GLU A 209 25.00 -3.22 -27.75
C GLU A 209 24.06 -4.35 -27.30
N PHE A 210 22.75 -4.09 -27.28
CA PHE A 210 21.77 -5.16 -27.02
C PHE A 210 20.58 -5.15 -27.99
N PRO A 211 20.10 -6.32 -28.46
CA PRO A 211 18.87 -6.43 -29.24
C PRO A 211 17.63 -6.07 -28.41
N TYR A 212 16.54 -5.77 -29.11
CA TYR A 212 15.24 -5.55 -28.47
C TYR A 212 14.64 -6.86 -27.92
N LYS A 213 14.51 -7.88 -28.78
CA LYS A 213 13.76 -9.11 -28.47
C LYS A 213 14.50 -10.06 -27.54
N SER A 214 13.74 -10.62 -26.60
CA SER A 214 14.13 -11.79 -25.83
C SER A 214 14.13 -13.04 -26.71
N LYS A 215 14.91 -14.04 -26.29
CA LYS A 215 14.82 -15.41 -26.82
C LYS A 215 13.53 -16.11 -26.37
N TYR A 216 12.90 -15.62 -25.32
CA TYR A 216 11.69 -16.17 -24.74
C TYR A 216 10.49 -15.31 -25.14
N ASN A 217 9.51 -15.93 -25.81
CA ASN A 217 8.24 -15.24 -26.10
C ASN A 217 7.38 -15.24 -24.83
N LEU A 218 7.38 -14.12 -24.13
CA LEU A 218 6.64 -13.97 -22.87
C LEU A 218 5.52 -12.96 -23.07
N SER A 219 4.27 -13.47 -23.09
CA SER A 219 3.05 -12.66 -23.08
C SER A 219 2.96 -11.69 -21.88
N ALA A 220 3.80 -11.93 -20.87
CA ALA A 220 4.02 -11.16 -19.65
C ALA A 220 4.33 -9.67 -19.84
N LEU A 221 5.16 -9.33 -20.84
CA LEU A 221 5.61 -7.96 -21.05
C LEU A 221 4.60 -7.10 -21.82
N ARG A 222 3.53 -7.71 -22.36
CA ARG A 222 2.58 -7.02 -23.24
C ARG A 222 1.99 -5.78 -22.60
N ASN A 223 1.64 -5.81 -21.31
CA ASN A 223 1.03 -4.67 -20.62
C ASN A 223 2.01 -3.49 -20.39
N TYR A 224 3.32 -3.73 -20.32
CA TYR A 224 4.35 -2.68 -20.18
C TYR A 224 4.86 -2.18 -21.53
N LEU A 225 4.70 -2.99 -22.57
CA LEU A 225 5.08 -2.67 -23.94
C LEU A 225 3.86 -2.18 -24.76
N GLU A 226 2.67 -2.17 -24.18
CA GLU A 226 1.42 -1.72 -24.80
C GLU A 226 1.53 -0.24 -25.17
N GLY A 227 1.31 0.08 -26.45
CA GLY A 227 1.46 1.42 -26.99
C GLY A 227 2.84 1.76 -27.55
N ILE A 228 3.85 0.90 -27.36
CA ILE A 228 5.14 1.05 -28.02
C ILE A 228 5.19 0.14 -29.25
N SER A 229 5.24 0.75 -30.44
CA SER A 229 5.34 -0.01 -31.69
C SER A 229 6.67 -0.76 -31.76
N GLU A 230 6.58 -2.08 -31.94
CA GLU A 230 7.73 -2.98 -32.13
C GLU A 230 8.62 -2.49 -33.30
N VAL A 231 7.98 -2.00 -34.37
CA VAL A 231 8.66 -1.43 -35.54
C VAL A 231 9.39 -0.14 -35.20
N GLU A 232 8.82 0.68 -34.30
CA GLU A 232 9.45 1.93 -33.88
C GLU A 232 10.64 1.66 -32.95
N LEU A 233 10.54 0.68 -32.06
CA LEU A 233 11.63 0.26 -31.17
C LEU A 233 12.82 -0.34 -31.92
N GLU A 234 12.56 -1.20 -32.90
CA GLU A 234 13.61 -1.78 -33.75
C GLU A 234 14.29 -0.71 -34.64
N SER A 235 13.58 0.38 -34.96
CA SER A 235 14.12 1.51 -35.73
C SER A 235 14.96 2.50 -34.92
N LYS A 236 14.85 2.48 -33.58
CA LYS A 236 15.62 3.37 -32.69
C LYS A 236 17.10 2.95 -32.64
N SER A 237 17.98 3.95 -32.62
CA SER A 237 19.42 3.73 -32.42
C SER A 237 19.68 3.05 -31.08
N GLU A 238 20.83 2.39 -30.95
CA GLU A 238 21.27 1.76 -29.70
C GLU A 238 21.21 2.71 -28.50
N ALA A 239 21.69 3.95 -28.68
CA ALA A 239 21.65 4.98 -27.64
C ALA A 239 20.21 5.35 -27.22
N GLU A 240 19.27 5.42 -28.16
CA GLU A 240 17.87 5.71 -27.87
C GLU A 240 17.20 4.55 -27.13
N ARG A 241 17.57 3.31 -27.47
CA ARG A 241 17.09 2.11 -26.76
C ARG A 241 17.57 2.08 -25.30
N SER A 242 18.82 2.44 -25.02
CA SER A 242 19.33 2.54 -23.64
C SER A 242 18.60 3.60 -22.81
N ILE A 243 18.30 4.77 -23.40
CA ILE A 243 17.54 5.84 -22.73
C ILE A 243 16.10 5.38 -22.44
N LEU A 244 15.44 4.77 -23.43
CA LEU A 244 14.09 4.27 -23.26
C LEU A 244 14.01 3.17 -22.21
N LEU A 245 14.95 2.23 -22.21
CA LEU A 245 15.05 1.19 -21.19
C LEU A 245 15.17 1.82 -19.80
N SER A 246 16.01 2.85 -19.68
CA SER A 246 16.20 3.56 -18.42
C SER A 246 14.93 4.23 -17.91
N SER A 247 14.17 4.88 -18.81
CA SER A 247 12.86 5.46 -18.49
C SER A 247 11.85 4.40 -18.05
N MET A 248 11.79 3.24 -18.73
CA MET A 248 10.89 2.15 -18.34
C MET A 248 11.27 1.52 -17.00
N ILE A 249 12.58 1.29 -16.75
CA ILE A 249 13.05 0.81 -15.44
C ILE A 249 12.66 1.82 -14.35
N ARG A 250 12.80 3.13 -14.62
CA ARG A 250 12.42 4.18 -13.68
C ARG A 250 10.91 4.19 -13.41
N GLU A 251 10.12 3.90 -14.43
CA GLU A 251 8.68 3.79 -14.31
C GLU A 251 8.28 2.55 -13.52
N ILE A 252 8.96 1.41 -13.65
CA ILE A 252 8.60 0.15 -12.97
C ILE A 252 9.18 0.11 -11.54
N ARG A 253 10.48 0.35 -11.38
CA ARG A 253 11.20 0.32 -10.09
C ARG A 253 12.06 1.58 -9.92
N PRO A 254 11.45 2.71 -9.52
CA PRO A 254 12.12 4.02 -9.43
C PRO A 254 13.26 4.07 -8.42
N GLU A 255 13.33 3.10 -7.50
CA GLU A 255 14.36 2.96 -6.48
C GLU A 255 15.67 2.35 -6.98
N ILE A 256 15.66 1.70 -8.16
CA ILE A 256 16.87 1.10 -8.74
C ILE A 256 17.80 2.21 -9.22
N ASP A 257 19.04 2.17 -8.76
CA ASP A 257 20.11 3.04 -9.24
C ASP A 257 20.58 2.57 -10.62
N GLN A 258 20.62 3.49 -11.59
CA GLN A 258 20.90 3.17 -12.98
C GLN A 258 22.19 3.84 -13.44
N PHE A 259 23.00 3.10 -14.18
CA PHE A 259 24.31 3.54 -14.65
C PHE A 259 24.46 3.22 -16.14
N LEU A 260 25.04 4.15 -16.89
CA LEU A 260 25.30 3.97 -18.32
C LEU A 260 26.79 3.69 -18.52
N VAL A 261 27.12 2.69 -19.34
CA VAL A 261 28.50 2.41 -19.75
C VAL A 261 28.60 2.65 -21.25
N THR A 262 29.45 3.60 -21.66
CA THR A 262 29.58 4.03 -23.07
C THR A 262 31.02 3.94 -23.58
N SER A 263 31.16 3.54 -24.84
CA SER A 263 32.38 3.65 -25.65
C SER A 263 32.34 4.86 -26.60
N GLY A 264 31.18 5.50 -26.75
CA GLY A 264 30.93 6.64 -27.64
C GLY A 264 31.37 7.99 -27.05
N ASP A 265 31.04 9.07 -27.77
CA ASP A 265 31.32 10.44 -27.32
C ASP A 265 30.46 10.78 -26.09
N VAL A 266 31.10 10.77 -24.93
CA VAL A 266 30.48 11.01 -23.62
C VAL A 266 29.85 12.41 -23.58
N GLU A 267 30.43 13.38 -24.29
CA GLU A 267 30.00 14.79 -24.26
C GLU A 267 28.68 14.99 -25.04
N VAL A 268 28.52 14.26 -26.16
CA VAL A 268 27.27 14.24 -26.96
C VAL A 268 26.18 13.43 -26.26
N THR A 269 26.54 12.38 -25.52
CA THR A 269 25.59 11.59 -24.74
C THR A 269 25.12 12.36 -23.50
N ALA A 270 26.03 13.06 -22.82
CA ALA A 270 25.73 13.86 -21.63
C ALA A 270 24.87 15.11 -21.93
N SER A 271 24.83 15.55 -23.19
CA SER A 271 23.96 16.65 -23.64
C SER A 271 22.55 16.21 -24.04
N ARG A 272 22.26 14.90 -24.07
CA ARG A 272 20.89 14.35 -24.21
C ARG A 272 20.20 14.27 -22.85
N ASP A 273 18.90 14.00 -22.87
CA ASP A 273 18.10 13.80 -21.65
C ASP A 273 18.43 12.48 -20.94
N ILE A 274 19.55 12.48 -20.20
CA ILE A 274 20.05 11.35 -19.40
C ILE A 274 19.64 11.44 -17.92
N ARG A 275 18.53 12.15 -17.62
CA ARG A 275 18.11 12.48 -16.24
C ARG A 275 17.94 11.26 -15.30
N HIS A 276 17.84 10.06 -15.85
CA HIS A 276 17.63 8.82 -15.09
C HIS A 276 18.92 8.12 -14.67
N PHE A 277 20.06 8.41 -15.31
CA PHE A 277 21.33 7.77 -14.97
C PHE A 277 22.04 8.50 -13.82
N ASN A 278 22.38 7.76 -12.77
CA ASN A 278 23.14 8.26 -11.63
C ASN A 278 24.58 8.63 -12.01
N ARG A 279 25.18 7.90 -12.97
CA ARG A 279 26.54 8.14 -13.50
C ARG A 279 26.72 7.51 -14.87
N ILE A 280 27.60 8.09 -15.68
CA ILE A 280 28.09 7.53 -16.94
C ILE A 280 29.55 7.09 -16.76
N PHE A 281 29.87 5.89 -17.23
CA PHE A 281 31.23 5.34 -17.29
C PHE A 281 31.74 5.32 -18.73
N TYR A 282 33.02 5.63 -18.91
CA TYR A 282 33.68 5.58 -20.21
C TYR A 282 34.60 4.36 -20.29
N ARG A 283 34.41 3.53 -21.33
CA ARG A 283 35.09 2.23 -21.55
C ARG A 283 34.68 1.14 -20.56
N GLU A 284 34.64 -0.09 -21.07
CA GLU A 284 34.09 -1.26 -20.35
C GLU A 284 34.98 -1.77 -19.20
N THR A 285 36.26 -1.40 -19.17
CA THR A 285 37.26 -2.04 -18.30
C THR A 285 37.48 -1.39 -16.94
N ASP A 286 36.85 -0.25 -16.62
CA ASP A 286 36.99 0.37 -15.29
C ASP A 286 36.00 -0.22 -14.26
N TYR A 287 36.19 -1.50 -13.96
CA TYR A 287 35.36 -2.20 -12.97
C TYR A 287 35.53 -1.65 -11.54
N ILE A 288 36.69 -1.04 -11.23
CA ILE A 288 36.97 -0.46 -9.91
C ILE A 288 36.07 0.74 -9.66
N GLU A 289 36.00 1.66 -10.63
CA GLU A 289 35.14 2.84 -10.52
C GLU A 289 33.66 2.46 -10.48
N GLN A 290 33.26 1.47 -11.29
CA GLN A 290 31.91 0.92 -11.28
C GLN A 290 31.55 0.34 -9.90
N HIS A 291 32.39 -0.54 -9.36
CA HIS A 291 32.20 -1.17 -8.05
C HIS A 291 32.00 -0.14 -6.93
N HIS A 292 32.90 0.84 -6.81
CA HIS A 292 32.79 1.87 -5.75
C HIS A 292 31.56 2.78 -5.94
N THR A 293 31.19 3.08 -7.18
CA THR A 293 30.01 3.90 -7.48
C THR A 293 28.73 3.15 -7.10
N ILE A 294 28.63 1.86 -7.42
CA ILE A 294 27.48 1.00 -7.07
C ILE A 294 27.34 0.95 -5.55
N LEU A 295 28.39 0.59 -4.81
CA LEU A 295 28.34 0.51 -3.34
C LEU A 295 27.92 1.84 -2.69
N ARG A 296 28.39 2.98 -3.23
CA ARG A 296 28.01 4.31 -2.75
C ARG A 296 26.54 4.61 -3.00
N ALA A 297 26.00 4.22 -4.15
CA ALA A 297 24.59 4.42 -4.48
C ALA A 297 23.68 3.65 -3.51
N ILE A 298 24.02 2.37 -3.26
CA ILE A 298 23.34 1.54 -2.27
C ILE A 298 23.44 2.15 -0.86
N ASP A 299 24.61 2.62 -0.43
CA ASP A 299 24.78 3.27 0.88
C ASP A 299 23.86 4.49 1.04
N ASN A 300 23.65 5.27 -0.02
CA ASN A 300 22.78 6.46 0.02
C ASN A 300 21.29 6.13 0.25
N ARG A 301 20.83 4.93 -0.08
CA ARG A 301 19.48 4.43 0.20
C ARG A 301 19.41 3.70 1.54
N PHE A 302 20.42 2.89 1.83
CA PHE A 302 20.52 2.10 3.06
C PHE A 302 20.71 2.94 4.34
N ARG A 303 21.32 4.12 4.27
CA ARG A 303 21.58 4.93 5.47
C ARG A 303 20.29 5.32 6.20
N THR A 304 20.35 5.32 7.52
CA THR A 304 19.28 5.79 8.42
C THR A 304 19.82 6.94 9.26
N PRO A 305 19.86 8.18 8.72
CA PRO A 305 20.59 9.28 9.33
C PRO A 305 20.28 9.52 10.81
N PHE A 306 19.01 9.43 11.20
CA PHE A 306 18.58 9.65 12.57
C PHE A 306 18.81 8.43 13.46
N PHE A 307 18.47 7.23 12.99
CA PHE A 307 18.71 6.01 13.77
C PHE A 307 20.20 5.72 13.99
N ASP A 308 21.05 5.98 12.99
CA ASP A 308 22.49 5.86 13.09
C ASP A 308 23.07 6.85 14.11
N ALA A 309 22.61 8.10 14.07
CA ALA A 309 22.99 9.12 15.06
C ALA A 309 22.55 8.71 16.49
N LEU A 310 21.35 8.15 16.63
CA LEU A 310 20.82 7.66 17.92
C LEU A 310 21.64 6.47 18.44
N ARG A 311 22.00 5.52 17.57
CA ARG A 311 22.90 4.41 17.90
C ARG A 311 24.27 4.91 18.34
N GLU A 312 24.85 5.86 17.61
CA GLU A 312 26.14 6.46 17.96
C GLU A 312 26.07 7.16 19.33
N TYR A 313 25.01 7.94 19.56
CA TYR A 313 24.75 8.58 20.85
C TYR A 313 24.67 7.57 21.99
N SER A 314 23.92 6.47 21.81
CA SER A 314 23.72 5.45 22.86
C SER A 314 25.04 4.82 23.34
N ARG A 315 26.07 4.78 22.47
CA ARG A 315 27.39 4.23 22.78
C ARG A 315 28.34 5.25 23.43
N LYS A 316 28.06 6.55 23.31
CA LYS A 316 28.91 7.60 23.88
C LYS A 316 28.83 7.60 25.42
N PRO A 317 29.97 7.72 26.13
CA PRO A 317 29.97 7.93 27.57
C PRO A 317 29.56 9.37 27.87
N THR A 318 28.35 9.55 28.42
CA THR A 318 27.80 10.89 28.70
C THR A 318 27.45 11.03 30.19
N GLY A 319 27.88 12.15 30.80
CA GLY A 319 27.39 12.59 32.11
C GLY A 319 26.04 13.26 31.94
N VAL A 320 25.00 12.77 32.62
CA VAL A 320 23.63 13.27 32.50
C VAL A 320 23.29 14.16 33.70
N PHE A 321 23.11 15.46 33.45
CA PHE A 321 22.54 16.45 34.37
C PHE A 321 21.25 17.07 33.81
N HIS A 322 20.64 16.40 32.85
CA HIS A 322 19.40 16.82 32.19
C HIS A 322 18.17 16.39 33.01
N ALA A 323 17.01 17.00 32.77
CA ALA A 323 15.73 16.73 33.45
C ALA A 323 15.11 15.33 33.19
N MET A 324 15.89 14.36 32.68
CA MET A 324 15.42 13.01 32.35
C MET A 324 16.13 11.97 33.24
N PRO A 325 15.57 11.62 34.41
CA PRO A 325 16.20 10.68 35.34
C PRO A 325 16.32 9.25 34.79
N ILE A 326 15.44 8.90 33.83
CA ILE A 326 15.42 7.61 33.15
C ILE A 326 16.52 7.46 32.08
N SER A 327 17.08 8.57 31.60
CA SER A 327 18.13 8.54 30.58
C SER A 327 19.31 7.70 31.07
N ARG A 328 19.85 6.87 30.17
CA ARG A 328 20.91 5.89 30.47
C ARG A 328 20.49 4.80 31.48
N GLY A 329 19.22 4.68 31.81
CA GLY A 329 18.65 3.63 32.67
C GLY A 329 19.07 3.69 34.15
N LYS A 330 19.73 4.75 34.61
CA LYS A 330 20.31 4.82 35.97
C LYS A 330 19.26 4.80 37.09
N SER A 331 18.12 5.45 36.89
CA SER A 331 17.01 5.43 37.87
C SER A 331 16.35 4.05 37.98
N ILE A 332 16.38 3.26 36.91
CA ILE A 332 15.76 1.93 36.86
C ILE A 332 16.74 0.87 37.37
N THR A 333 17.98 0.86 36.89
CA THR A 333 19.02 -0.11 37.32
C THR A 333 19.31 -0.08 38.81
N ARG A 334 19.14 1.08 39.47
CA ARG A 334 19.33 1.26 40.91
C ARG A 334 18.05 1.06 41.72
N SER A 335 16.90 0.90 41.07
CA SER A 335 15.62 0.71 41.74
C SER A 335 15.47 -0.74 42.19
N HIS A 336 15.04 -0.94 43.45
CA HIS A 336 14.70 -2.27 43.96
C HIS A 336 13.44 -2.88 43.31
N TRP A 337 12.60 -2.06 42.68
CA TRP A 337 11.30 -2.47 42.17
C TRP A 337 11.17 -2.32 40.64
N ALA A 338 11.83 -1.32 40.05
CA ALA A 338 11.64 -0.98 38.65
C ALA A 338 12.54 -1.78 37.68
N GLY A 339 13.49 -2.56 38.18
CA GLY A 339 14.46 -3.32 37.35
C GLY A 339 13.81 -4.19 36.26
N GLN A 340 12.60 -4.70 36.50
CA GLN A 340 11.81 -5.49 35.55
C GLN A 340 11.57 -4.77 34.22
N MET A 341 11.60 -3.43 34.19
CA MET A 341 11.44 -2.66 32.96
C MET A 341 12.65 -2.84 32.02
N ILE A 342 13.86 -2.99 32.57
CA ILE A 342 15.07 -3.30 31.79
C ILE A 342 15.05 -4.76 31.34
N ASP A 343 14.61 -5.67 32.19
CA ASP A 343 14.49 -7.09 31.84
C ASP A 343 13.52 -7.30 30.67
N PHE A 344 12.44 -6.52 30.64
CA PHE A 344 11.43 -6.58 29.58
C PHE A 344 11.87 -5.89 28.27
N TYR A 345 12.28 -4.61 28.32
CA TYR A 345 12.60 -3.84 27.10
C TYR A 345 14.05 -3.95 26.63
N GLY A 346 14.96 -4.38 27.51
CA GLY A 346 16.40 -4.31 27.29
C GLY A 346 17.00 -2.93 27.55
N ILE A 347 18.31 -2.88 27.83
CA ILE A 347 18.98 -1.65 28.25
C ILE A 347 19.11 -0.59 27.13
N ASN A 348 19.14 -1.02 25.87
CA ASN A 348 19.44 -0.14 24.72
C ASN A 348 18.41 0.98 24.53
N ILE A 349 17.12 0.73 24.79
CA ILE A 349 16.08 1.77 24.68
C ILE A 349 16.37 2.94 25.64
N PHE A 350 16.86 2.63 26.85
CA PHE A 350 17.20 3.64 27.86
C PHE A 350 18.54 4.32 27.58
N LEU A 351 19.50 3.63 26.95
CA LEU A 351 20.76 4.25 26.49
C LEU A 351 20.54 5.22 25.33
N ALA A 352 19.53 4.94 24.49
CA ALA A 352 19.08 5.80 23.41
C ALA A 352 18.15 6.93 23.89
N GLU A 353 17.68 6.91 25.14
CA GLU A 353 16.75 7.92 25.67
C GLU A 353 17.46 9.26 25.92
N THR A 354 17.04 10.28 25.17
CA THR A 354 17.71 11.58 25.11
C THR A 354 16.81 12.70 24.56
N SER A 355 17.34 13.91 24.46
CA SER A 355 16.64 15.14 24.06
C SER A 355 17.47 15.94 23.06
N ALA A 356 16.84 16.88 22.35
CA ALA A 356 17.50 17.78 21.40
C ALA A 356 18.63 18.63 22.03
N THR A 357 18.60 18.83 23.35
CA THR A 357 19.60 19.61 24.09
C THR A 357 20.90 18.84 24.37
N SER A 358 20.92 17.53 24.13
CA SER A 358 22.07 16.67 24.47
C SER A 358 23.20 16.67 23.42
N GLY A 359 23.03 17.42 22.32
CA GLY A 359 24.03 17.60 21.26
C GLY A 359 24.18 16.38 20.33
N GLY A 360 24.38 16.64 19.04
CA GLY A 360 24.55 15.59 18.01
C GLY A 360 23.24 14.98 17.48
N LEU A 361 22.10 15.34 18.06
CA LEU A 361 20.75 15.05 17.57
C LEU A 361 20.05 16.41 17.37
N ASP A 362 19.37 16.63 16.24
CA ASP A 362 18.65 17.87 15.94
C ASP A 362 17.23 17.87 16.55
N SER A 363 16.54 19.01 16.47
CA SER A 363 15.19 19.18 16.99
C SER A 363 14.16 18.77 15.93
N LEU A 364 13.16 17.98 16.30
CA LEU A 364 12.03 17.68 15.40
C LEU A 364 11.26 18.93 15.00
N LEU A 365 11.14 19.90 15.91
CA LEU A 365 10.41 21.15 15.65
C LEU A 365 11.18 22.09 14.72
N GLN A 366 12.51 21.97 14.65
CA GLN A 366 13.33 22.75 13.72
C GLN A 366 14.50 21.89 13.23
N PRO A 367 14.24 20.95 12.31
CA PRO A 367 15.24 19.96 11.91
C PRO A 367 16.28 20.59 10.98
N TYR A 368 17.56 20.34 11.27
CA TYR A 368 18.71 20.88 10.50
C TYR A 368 19.83 19.85 10.28
N GLY A 369 19.72 18.66 10.86
CA GLY A 369 20.75 17.63 10.92
C GLY A 369 20.18 16.24 10.60
N PRO A 370 20.37 15.24 11.48
CA PRO A 370 19.92 13.86 11.23
C PRO A 370 18.42 13.71 10.89
N ILE A 371 17.52 14.39 11.63
CA ILE A 371 16.07 14.34 11.35
C ILE A 371 15.77 14.97 10.00
N LYS A 372 16.38 16.13 9.66
CA LYS A 372 16.17 16.77 8.36
C LYS A 372 16.56 15.85 7.21
N LYS A 373 17.71 15.18 7.32
CA LYS A 373 18.17 14.21 6.32
C LYS A 373 17.25 13.00 6.22
N ALA A 374 16.77 12.48 7.36
CA ALA A 374 15.81 11.38 7.36
C ALA A 374 14.48 11.76 6.66
N GLN A 375 14.00 13.00 6.89
CA GLN A 375 12.84 13.56 6.19
C GLN A 375 13.08 13.76 4.69
N GLU A 376 14.27 14.19 4.28
CA GLU A 376 14.66 14.28 2.86
C GLU A 376 14.71 12.91 2.19
N TYR A 377 15.20 11.89 2.89
CA TYR A 377 15.23 10.51 2.40
C TYR A 377 13.81 9.94 2.29
N ALA A 378 12.93 10.24 3.23
CA ALA A 378 11.52 9.92 3.11
C ALA A 378 10.86 10.63 1.92
N ALA A 379 11.19 11.90 1.68
CA ALA A 379 10.66 12.63 0.53
C ALA A 379 11.08 11.98 -0.80
N ARG A 380 12.34 11.55 -0.91
CA ARG A 380 12.85 10.78 -2.06
C ARG A 380 12.08 9.46 -2.22
N ALA A 381 12.02 8.64 -1.17
CA ALA A 381 11.44 7.30 -1.21
C ALA A 381 9.94 7.33 -1.61
N PHE A 382 9.18 8.27 -1.06
CA PHE A 382 7.74 8.40 -1.33
C PHE A 382 7.42 9.33 -2.50
N GLY A 383 8.44 9.85 -3.17
CA GLY A 383 8.29 10.71 -4.33
C GLY A 383 7.66 12.10 -4.08
N SER A 384 7.66 12.55 -2.83
CA SER A 384 7.17 13.88 -2.46
C SER A 384 8.25 14.96 -2.56
N ARG A 385 7.86 16.24 -2.50
CA ARG A 385 8.82 17.36 -2.46
C ARG A 385 9.35 17.62 -1.07
N GLN A 386 8.53 17.39 -0.05
CA GLN A 386 8.89 17.45 1.37
C GLN A 386 8.16 16.33 2.11
N SER A 387 8.78 15.82 3.17
CA SER A 387 8.14 14.88 4.08
C SER A 387 8.37 15.31 5.53
N TYR A 388 7.36 15.11 6.37
CA TYR A 388 7.41 15.42 7.80
C TYR A 388 7.10 14.16 8.60
N PHE A 389 7.89 13.91 9.65
CA PHE A 389 7.63 12.82 10.60
C PHE A 389 6.66 13.28 11.68
N VAL A 390 5.71 12.44 12.05
CA VAL A 390 4.69 12.73 13.06
C VAL A 390 4.71 11.62 14.10
N THR A 391 4.73 11.99 15.38
CA THR A 391 4.88 11.05 16.51
C THR A 391 3.57 10.79 17.26
N ASN A 392 2.44 11.31 16.76
CA ASN A 392 1.10 11.12 17.35
C ASN A 392 0.06 10.59 16.34
N GLY A 393 0.53 9.82 15.36
CA GLY A 393 -0.27 9.14 14.35
C GLY A 393 -0.85 10.06 13.28
N THR A 394 -1.48 9.44 12.27
CA THR A 394 -2.13 10.18 11.17
C THR A 394 -3.27 11.06 11.65
N SER A 395 -3.90 10.72 12.78
CA SER A 395 -4.86 11.58 13.46
C SER A 395 -4.33 13.00 13.68
N THR A 396 -3.05 13.15 14.01
CA THR A 396 -2.39 14.45 14.15
C THR A 396 -1.92 14.98 12.80
N ALA A 397 -1.37 14.12 11.94
CA ALA A 397 -0.94 14.50 10.59
C ALA A 397 -2.06 15.22 9.80
N ASN A 398 -3.28 14.68 9.84
CA ASN A 398 -4.47 15.25 9.21
C ASN A 398 -4.78 16.65 9.74
N LYS A 399 -4.73 16.84 11.07
CA LYS A 399 -4.98 18.16 11.69
C LYS A 399 -3.92 19.18 11.30
N ILE A 400 -2.65 18.77 11.22
CA ILE A 400 -1.55 19.65 10.78
C ILE A 400 -1.82 20.15 9.37
N VAL A 401 -2.16 19.25 8.43
CA VAL A 401 -2.42 19.63 7.04
C VAL A 401 -3.63 20.56 6.93
N VAL A 402 -4.75 20.20 7.58
CA VAL A 402 -5.97 21.04 7.56
C VAL A 402 -5.71 22.41 8.18
N GLN A 403 -5.05 22.50 9.34
CA GLN A 403 -4.74 23.77 9.98
C GLN A 403 -3.75 24.63 9.19
N ALA A 404 -2.82 24.01 8.46
CA ALA A 404 -1.84 24.73 7.65
C ALA A 404 -2.45 25.42 6.41
N LEU A 405 -3.54 24.85 5.87
CA LEU A 405 -4.05 25.19 4.54
C LEU A 405 -5.41 25.87 4.53
N VAL A 406 -6.18 25.70 5.61
CA VAL A 406 -7.57 26.13 5.71
C VAL A 406 -7.68 27.24 6.73
N LYS A 407 -8.32 28.35 6.34
CA LYS A 407 -8.64 29.48 7.21
C LYS A 407 -10.08 29.36 7.72
N PRO A 408 -10.44 30.08 8.79
CA PRO A 408 -11.83 30.15 9.22
C PRO A 408 -12.74 30.58 8.06
N ARG A 409 -13.86 29.88 7.88
CA ARG A 409 -14.88 30.06 6.83
C ARG A 409 -14.48 29.64 5.41
N ASP A 410 -13.26 29.13 5.20
CA ASP A 410 -12.95 28.40 3.98
C ASP A 410 -13.82 27.13 3.91
N ILE A 411 -14.19 26.71 2.70
CA ILE A 411 -15.02 25.53 2.45
C ILE A 411 -14.13 24.34 2.15
N VAL A 412 -14.36 23.23 2.84
CA VAL A 412 -13.70 21.94 2.61
C VAL A 412 -14.74 20.93 2.13
N LEU A 413 -14.51 20.37 0.94
CA LEU A 413 -15.25 19.21 0.45
C LEU A 413 -14.63 17.96 1.06
N VAL A 414 -15.42 17.14 1.71
CA VAL A 414 -14.91 16.00 2.48
C VAL A 414 -15.70 14.74 2.19
N ASP A 415 -14.99 13.64 1.98
CA ASP A 415 -15.57 12.29 2.01
C ASP A 415 -16.29 12.08 3.35
N ARG A 416 -17.54 11.60 3.29
CA ARG A 416 -18.31 11.33 4.50
C ARG A 416 -17.76 10.13 5.27
N ASP A 417 -17.21 9.13 4.59
CA ASP A 417 -16.47 8.01 5.20
C ASP A 417 -15.01 8.43 5.47
N CYS A 418 -14.84 9.54 6.19
CA CYS A 418 -13.53 10.01 6.61
C CYS A 418 -13.28 9.73 8.10
N HIS A 419 -12.01 9.59 8.44
CA HIS A 419 -11.62 9.34 9.82
C HIS A 419 -11.95 10.55 10.72
N LYS A 420 -12.41 10.28 11.95
CA LYS A 420 -12.80 11.29 12.96
C LYS A 420 -11.85 12.50 13.11
N SER A 421 -10.55 12.29 12.87
CA SER A 421 -9.54 13.33 12.93
C SER A 421 -9.77 14.51 11.99
N HIS A 422 -10.39 14.28 10.82
CA HIS A 422 -10.64 15.32 9.83
C HIS A 422 -11.69 16.29 10.33
N HIS A 423 -12.78 15.79 10.91
CA HIS A 423 -13.80 16.63 11.55
C HIS A 423 -13.21 17.50 12.66
N TYR A 424 -12.35 16.95 13.52
CA TYR A 424 -11.65 17.75 14.52
C TYR A 424 -10.69 18.78 13.89
N GLY A 425 -10.02 18.44 12.78
CA GLY A 425 -9.22 19.40 12.03
C GLY A 425 -10.05 20.58 11.52
N MET A 426 -11.23 20.29 10.95
CA MET A 426 -12.16 21.30 10.45
C MET A 426 -12.75 22.17 11.57
N VAL A 427 -13.13 21.56 12.71
CA VAL A 427 -13.56 22.29 13.91
C VAL A 427 -12.46 23.23 14.43
N LEU A 428 -11.21 22.75 14.52
CA LEU A 428 -10.08 23.54 15.02
C LEU A 428 -9.73 24.70 14.08
N SER A 429 -9.75 24.48 12.76
CA SER A 429 -9.52 25.51 11.75
C SER A 429 -10.69 26.47 11.54
N GLY A 430 -11.90 26.10 11.98
CA GLY A 430 -13.12 26.87 11.73
C GLY A 430 -13.58 26.80 10.27
N ALA A 431 -13.36 25.67 9.61
CA ALA A 431 -13.79 25.44 8.24
C ALA A 431 -15.31 25.25 8.16
N HIS A 432 -15.91 25.67 7.05
CA HIS A 432 -17.22 25.19 6.65
C HIS A 432 -17.06 23.89 5.88
N VAL A 433 -17.97 22.94 6.10
CA VAL A 433 -17.79 21.56 5.62
C VAL A 433 -18.95 21.17 4.72
N ALA A 434 -18.64 20.78 3.49
CA ALA A 434 -19.56 20.12 2.58
C ALA A 434 -19.18 18.64 2.50
N TYR A 435 -20.07 17.78 2.96
CA TYR A 435 -19.88 16.34 2.88
C TYR A 435 -20.28 15.83 1.50
N LEU A 436 -19.51 14.88 0.98
CA LEU A 436 -19.75 14.23 -0.29
C LEU A 436 -20.24 12.80 -0.04
N ASP A 437 -21.25 12.40 -0.79
CA ASP A 437 -21.90 11.11 -0.60
C ASP A 437 -21.13 9.99 -1.33
N SER A 438 -20.81 8.93 -0.58
CA SER A 438 -20.27 7.68 -1.12
C SER A 438 -21.41 6.76 -1.54
N TYR A 439 -21.22 5.98 -2.61
CA TYR A 439 -22.25 5.04 -3.04
C TYR A 439 -22.50 3.96 -1.97
N PRO A 440 -23.77 3.59 -1.68
CA PRO A 440 -24.09 2.60 -0.65
C PRO A 440 -23.87 1.16 -1.15
N LEU A 441 -23.39 0.30 -0.27
CA LEU A 441 -23.33 -1.16 -0.44
C LEU A 441 -24.24 -1.82 0.62
N ASN A 442 -25.56 -1.69 0.39
CA ASN A 442 -26.60 -2.11 1.34
C ASN A 442 -26.47 -3.58 1.76
N ASP A 443 -26.13 -4.46 0.81
CA ASP A 443 -26.00 -5.91 1.03
C ASP A 443 -24.92 -6.28 2.06
N TYR A 444 -23.98 -5.37 2.33
CA TYR A 444 -22.85 -5.60 3.23
C TYR A 444 -22.79 -4.60 4.39
N SER A 445 -23.75 -3.67 4.46
CA SER A 445 -23.78 -2.56 5.42
C SER A 445 -22.47 -1.74 5.40
N MET A 446 -22.01 -1.39 4.19
CA MET A 446 -20.79 -0.62 3.93
C MET A 446 -21.05 0.51 2.95
N TYR A 447 -20.19 1.53 2.96
CA TYR A 447 -20.15 2.51 1.89
C TYR A 447 -18.94 2.25 1.00
N GLY A 448 -19.08 2.57 -0.27
CA GLY A 448 -18.00 2.54 -1.24
C GLY A 448 -17.17 3.81 -1.20
N ALA A 449 -17.08 4.49 -2.33
CA ALA A 449 -16.30 5.71 -2.51
C ALA A 449 -17.17 6.84 -3.08
N VAL A 450 -16.68 8.08 -3.00
CA VAL A 450 -17.35 9.25 -3.57
C VAL A 450 -17.16 9.27 -5.08
N PRO A 451 -18.21 9.15 -5.91
CA PRO A 451 -18.10 9.21 -7.36
C PRO A 451 -17.55 10.55 -7.84
N LEU A 452 -16.68 10.54 -8.85
CA LEU A 452 -16.13 11.75 -9.47
C LEU A 452 -17.24 12.68 -9.99
N ARG A 453 -18.34 12.09 -10.48
CA ARG A 453 -19.53 12.84 -10.88
C ARG A 453 -20.08 13.71 -9.73
N GLU A 454 -20.14 13.17 -8.51
CA GLU A 454 -20.64 13.91 -7.34
C GLU A 454 -19.69 15.04 -6.96
N ILE A 455 -18.37 14.80 -6.96
CA ILE A 455 -17.36 15.83 -6.70
C ILE A 455 -17.49 16.99 -7.70
N LYS A 456 -17.61 16.67 -9.00
CA LYS A 456 -17.76 17.68 -10.06
C LYS A 456 -19.06 18.47 -9.89
N LYS A 457 -20.16 17.78 -9.58
CA LYS A 457 -21.47 18.41 -9.33
C LYS A 457 -21.38 19.41 -8.18
N THR A 458 -20.83 19.03 -7.03
CA THR A 458 -20.67 19.94 -5.88
C THR A 458 -19.79 21.15 -6.22
N LEU A 459 -18.68 20.95 -6.95
CA LEU A 459 -17.84 22.08 -7.41
C LEU A 459 -18.62 23.04 -8.33
N LEU A 460 -19.46 22.51 -9.23
CA LEU A 460 -20.29 23.32 -10.13
C LEU A 460 -21.41 24.05 -9.38
N GLU A 461 -21.99 23.47 -8.34
CA GLU A 461 -22.94 24.15 -7.44
C GLU A 461 -22.29 25.36 -6.77
N TYR A 462 -21.08 25.20 -6.24
CA TYR A 462 -20.30 26.32 -5.68
C TYR A 462 -19.91 27.37 -6.74
N LYS A 463 -19.68 26.94 -7.98
CA LYS A 463 -19.44 27.85 -9.11
C LYS A 463 -20.68 28.68 -9.43
N ARG A 464 -21.86 28.07 -9.43
CA ARG A 464 -23.16 28.75 -9.67
C ARG A 464 -23.53 29.72 -8.54
N SER A 465 -23.24 29.36 -7.29
CA SER A 465 -23.49 30.22 -6.14
C SER A 465 -22.44 31.33 -5.95
N GLY A 466 -21.41 31.37 -6.80
CA GLY A 466 -20.35 32.38 -6.73
C GLY A 466 -19.40 32.22 -5.54
N GLN A 467 -19.32 31.01 -4.97
CA GLN A 467 -18.52 30.70 -3.77
C GLN A 467 -17.36 29.73 -4.04
N LEU A 468 -17.11 29.39 -5.32
CA LEU A 468 -16.04 28.47 -5.70
C LEU A 468 -14.66 28.93 -5.21
N ASP A 469 -14.42 30.23 -5.08
CA ASP A 469 -13.19 30.81 -4.53
C ASP A 469 -12.96 30.44 -3.06
N LYS A 470 -14.04 30.26 -2.28
CA LYS A 470 -13.99 29.79 -0.89
C LYS A 470 -13.70 28.29 -0.78
N VAL A 471 -13.96 27.50 -1.83
CA VAL A 471 -13.64 26.06 -1.85
C VAL A 471 -12.12 25.89 -1.88
N LYS A 472 -11.57 25.46 -0.74
CA LYS A 472 -10.14 25.44 -0.52
C LYS A 472 -9.51 24.06 -0.74
N MET A 473 -10.21 23.03 -0.29
CA MET A 473 -9.65 21.68 -0.21
C MET A 473 -10.71 20.63 -0.55
N LEU A 474 -10.28 19.59 -1.28
CA LEU A 474 -10.96 18.31 -1.40
C LEU A 474 -10.19 17.27 -0.59
N LEU A 475 -10.91 16.59 0.30
CA LEU A 475 -10.36 15.61 1.24
C LEU A 475 -11.03 14.26 1.02
N LEU A 476 -10.25 13.25 0.61
CA LEU A 476 -10.75 11.91 0.30
C LEU A 476 -9.91 10.84 1.01
N THR A 477 -10.55 9.74 1.43
CA THR A 477 -9.87 8.59 2.04
C THR A 477 -9.45 7.60 0.95
N ASN A 478 -8.14 7.36 0.76
CA ASN A 478 -7.66 6.45 -0.29
C ASN A 478 -6.59 5.47 0.23
N CYS A 479 -6.80 4.16 0.22
CA CYS A 479 -8.04 3.46 -0.07
C CYS A 479 -9.06 3.60 1.08
N THR A 480 -10.32 3.28 0.80
CA THR A 480 -11.32 3.07 1.86
C THR A 480 -10.91 1.89 2.76
N PHE A 481 -11.58 1.71 3.89
CA PHE A 481 -11.21 0.65 4.83
C PHE A 481 -11.29 -0.75 4.20
N ASP A 482 -12.34 -1.00 3.40
CA ASP A 482 -12.59 -2.28 2.72
C ASP A 482 -11.78 -2.45 1.42
N GLY A 483 -10.97 -1.44 1.06
CA GLY A 483 -10.01 -1.53 -0.03
C GLY A 483 -10.48 -0.94 -1.35
N VAL A 484 -11.52 -0.11 -1.40
CA VAL A 484 -11.87 0.63 -2.62
C VAL A 484 -10.82 1.72 -2.86
N VAL A 485 -10.21 1.72 -4.05
CA VAL A 485 -9.09 2.59 -4.44
C VAL A 485 -9.52 3.53 -5.57
N TYR A 486 -9.33 4.83 -5.38
CA TYR A 486 -9.67 5.85 -6.37
C TYR A 486 -8.71 5.84 -7.55
N ASN A 487 -9.19 6.22 -8.73
CA ASN A 487 -8.34 6.74 -9.80
C ASN A 487 -7.88 8.17 -9.45
N VAL A 488 -6.88 8.25 -8.56
CA VAL A 488 -6.38 9.51 -7.98
C VAL A 488 -6.00 10.53 -9.05
N ARG A 489 -5.34 10.08 -10.13
CA ARG A 489 -4.95 10.95 -11.24
C ARG A 489 -6.17 11.61 -11.89
N ARG A 490 -7.16 10.81 -12.29
CA ARG A 490 -8.37 11.29 -12.97
C ARG A 490 -9.19 12.22 -12.10
N VAL A 491 -9.36 11.88 -10.81
CA VAL A 491 -10.06 12.75 -9.85
C VAL A 491 -9.38 14.12 -9.76
N MET A 492 -8.05 14.14 -9.63
CA MET A 492 -7.31 15.40 -9.54
C MET A 492 -7.39 16.22 -10.84
N GLU A 493 -7.19 15.59 -12.00
CA GLU A 493 -7.21 16.25 -13.32
C GLU A 493 -8.57 16.92 -13.59
N GLU A 494 -9.67 16.17 -13.47
CA GLU A 494 -11.01 16.70 -13.78
C GLU A 494 -11.47 17.76 -12.75
N CYS A 495 -11.12 17.62 -11.47
CA CYS A 495 -11.42 18.65 -10.47
C CYS A 495 -10.64 19.94 -10.71
N LEU A 496 -9.36 19.84 -11.13
CA LEU A 496 -8.54 21.00 -11.45
C LEU A 496 -9.05 21.75 -12.69
N ALA A 497 -9.74 21.07 -13.60
CA ALA A 497 -10.39 21.73 -14.74
C ALA A 497 -11.54 22.66 -14.31
N ILE A 498 -12.19 22.39 -13.17
CA ILE A 498 -13.25 23.23 -12.61
C ILE A 498 -12.67 24.28 -11.64
N LYS A 499 -11.71 23.89 -10.81
CA LYS A 499 -11.04 24.74 -9.81
C LYS A 499 -9.51 24.59 -9.90
N PRO A 500 -8.81 25.43 -10.70
CA PRO A 500 -7.39 25.25 -11.05
C PRO A 500 -6.39 25.26 -9.88
N ASP A 501 -6.76 25.80 -8.72
CA ASP A 501 -5.92 25.89 -7.52
C ASP A 501 -6.44 25.07 -6.33
N LEU A 502 -7.36 24.12 -6.57
CA LEU A 502 -7.89 23.21 -5.56
C LEU A 502 -6.77 22.43 -4.87
N VAL A 503 -6.83 22.35 -3.55
CA VAL A 503 -5.90 21.56 -2.75
C VAL A 503 -6.47 20.18 -2.52
N PHE A 504 -5.66 19.13 -2.73
CA PHE A 504 -6.05 17.75 -2.46
C PHE A 504 -5.37 17.24 -1.19
N LEU A 505 -6.15 16.74 -0.24
CA LEU A 505 -5.68 15.95 0.89
C LEU A 505 -6.16 14.51 0.73
N TRP A 506 -5.25 13.62 0.36
CA TRP A 506 -5.50 12.18 0.31
C TRP A 506 -5.10 11.54 1.65
N ASP A 507 -6.07 11.06 2.41
CA ASP A 507 -5.79 10.25 3.60
C ASP A 507 -5.42 8.83 3.16
N GLU A 508 -4.11 8.61 3.03
CA GLU A 508 -3.51 7.33 2.64
C GLU A 508 -3.03 6.52 3.86
N ALA A 509 -3.70 6.68 5.02
CA ALA A 509 -3.34 5.97 6.24
C ALA A 509 -3.30 4.44 6.06
N TRP A 510 -4.12 3.90 5.17
CA TRP A 510 -4.20 2.47 4.85
C TRP A 510 -3.44 2.08 3.58
N PHE A 511 -2.77 3.01 2.90
CA PHE A 511 -2.26 2.77 1.55
C PHE A 511 -0.79 3.17 1.32
N ALA A 512 -0.02 3.44 2.39
CA ALA A 512 1.38 3.89 2.25
C ALA A 512 2.27 2.93 1.44
N PHE A 513 2.04 1.62 1.54
CA PHE A 513 2.83 0.59 0.84
C PHE A 513 2.64 0.65 -0.68
N ALA A 514 1.54 1.22 -1.18
CA ALA A 514 1.19 1.25 -2.60
C ALA A 514 2.26 1.91 -3.47
N THR A 515 3.02 2.83 -2.89
CA THR A 515 4.13 3.52 -3.57
C THR A 515 5.17 2.57 -4.16
N PHE A 516 5.36 1.40 -3.54
CA PHE A 516 6.46 0.48 -3.87
C PHE A 516 6.04 -0.65 -4.82
N ASN A 517 4.81 -0.63 -5.36
CA ASN A 517 4.35 -1.59 -6.34
C ASN A 517 3.98 -0.88 -7.66
N PRO A 518 4.42 -1.37 -8.84
CA PRO A 518 4.14 -0.73 -10.13
C PRO A 518 2.65 -0.59 -10.46
N THR A 519 1.82 -1.55 -10.06
CA THR A 519 0.38 -1.54 -10.33
C THR A 519 -0.34 -0.56 -9.41
N TYR A 520 0.09 -0.43 -8.16
CA TYR A 520 -0.59 0.40 -7.17
C TYR A 520 -0.13 1.87 -7.22
N ARG A 521 1.16 2.10 -7.47
CA ARG A 521 1.79 3.43 -7.42
C ARG A 521 1.08 4.49 -8.28
N PRO A 522 0.59 4.21 -9.50
CA PRO A 522 -0.20 5.17 -10.29
C PRO A 522 -1.42 5.75 -9.57
N ARG A 523 -2.00 5.00 -8.61
CA ARG A 523 -3.15 5.41 -7.79
C ARG A 523 -2.75 6.00 -6.44
N THR A 524 -1.50 6.44 -6.27
CA THR A 524 -1.04 7.19 -5.09
C THR A 524 -0.99 8.68 -5.37
N ALA A 525 -1.29 9.48 -4.35
CA ALA A 525 -1.33 10.94 -4.40
C ALA A 525 -0.01 11.56 -4.88
N MET A 526 1.12 11.10 -4.35
CA MET A 526 2.43 11.67 -4.68
C MET A 526 2.86 11.34 -6.12
N HIS A 527 2.53 10.15 -6.61
CA HIS A 527 2.80 9.78 -8.00
C HIS A 527 1.92 10.59 -8.96
N ALA A 528 0.61 10.62 -8.71
CA ALA A 528 -0.34 11.36 -9.54
C ALA A 528 0.01 12.86 -9.60
N ALA A 529 0.35 13.49 -8.47
CA ALA A 529 0.74 14.89 -8.43
C ALA A 529 2.00 15.19 -9.26
N ARG A 530 3.01 14.30 -9.20
CA ARG A 530 4.21 14.43 -10.03
C ARG A 530 3.88 14.27 -11.51
N TYR A 531 3.16 13.21 -11.86
CA TYR A 531 2.79 12.91 -13.24
C TYR A 531 2.02 14.08 -13.86
N LEU A 532 0.98 14.57 -13.20
CA LEU A 532 0.17 15.68 -13.70
C LEU A 532 0.99 16.97 -13.85
N ARG A 533 1.86 17.28 -12.88
CA ARG A 533 2.73 18.46 -12.98
C ARG A 533 3.68 18.39 -14.17
N ASP A 534 4.22 17.21 -14.48
CA ASP A 534 5.13 17.02 -15.61
C ASP A 534 4.34 17.02 -16.93
N ARG A 535 3.17 16.35 -16.98
CA ARG A 535 2.22 16.35 -18.10
C ARG A 535 1.79 17.76 -18.50
N TYR A 536 1.32 18.59 -17.58
CA TYR A 536 0.82 19.94 -17.88
C TYR A 536 1.90 20.91 -18.40
N ARG A 537 3.19 20.52 -18.35
CA ARG A 537 4.31 21.30 -18.88
C ARG A 537 4.82 20.79 -20.22
N SER A 538 4.29 19.67 -20.70
CA SER A 538 4.68 19.08 -21.98
C SER A 538 4.03 19.83 -23.14
N GLU A 539 4.73 19.87 -24.28
CA GLU A 539 4.17 20.39 -25.52
C GLU A 539 3.04 19.48 -26.03
N GLU A 540 3.11 18.17 -25.79
CA GLU A 540 2.06 17.22 -26.15
C GLU A 540 0.74 17.58 -25.46
N TYR A 541 0.76 17.85 -24.16
CA TYR A 541 -0.44 18.25 -23.42
C TYR A 541 -0.99 19.61 -23.86
N ALA A 542 -0.12 20.57 -24.19
CA ALA A 542 -0.57 21.87 -24.69
C ALA A 542 -1.36 21.73 -26.00
N ALA A 543 -0.91 20.84 -26.90
CA ALA A 543 -1.63 20.51 -28.13
C ALA A 543 -2.95 19.76 -27.86
N GLU A 544 -2.92 18.77 -26.97
CA GLU A 544 -4.10 17.99 -26.54
C GLU A 544 -5.18 18.92 -25.94
N TYR A 545 -4.79 19.81 -25.03
CA TYR A 545 -5.69 20.77 -24.40
C TYR A 545 -6.27 21.76 -25.42
N ALA A 546 -5.47 22.27 -26.36
CA ALA A 546 -5.98 23.19 -27.38
C ALA A 546 -7.05 22.55 -28.26
N ALA A 547 -6.84 21.29 -28.68
CA ALA A 547 -7.83 20.52 -29.44
C ALA A 547 -9.09 20.24 -28.62
N TRP A 548 -8.93 19.79 -27.36
CA TRP A 548 -10.05 19.57 -26.45
C TRP A 548 -10.84 20.86 -26.20
N LYS A 549 -10.16 22.00 -26.02
CA LYS A 549 -10.79 23.30 -25.74
C LYS A 549 -11.63 23.78 -26.91
N GLU A 550 -11.15 23.59 -28.15
CA GLU A 550 -11.89 23.93 -29.36
C GLU A 550 -13.20 23.13 -29.48
N GLU A 551 -13.18 21.83 -29.14
CA GLU A 551 -14.38 21.00 -29.07
C GLU A 551 -15.29 21.42 -27.91
N PHE A 552 -14.71 21.64 -26.73
CA PHE A 552 -15.45 21.96 -25.51
C PHE A 552 -16.19 23.30 -25.61
N ASP A 553 -15.61 24.30 -26.28
CA ASP A 553 -16.22 25.62 -26.47
C ASP A 553 -17.43 25.62 -27.42
N GLN A 554 -17.65 24.54 -28.17
CA GLN A 554 -18.84 24.37 -29.01
C GLN A 554 -20.05 23.83 -28.23
N LEU A 555 -19.83 23.37 -27.00
CA LEU A 555 -20.86 22.79 -26.14
C LEU A 555 -21.55 23.88 -25.30
N ASP A 556 -22.77 23.62 -24.84
CA ASP A 556 -23.45 24.55 -23.94
C ASP A 556 -22.80 24.49 -22.54
N PRO A 557 -22.17 25.59 -22.06
CA PRO A 557 -21.56 25.61 -20.74
C PRO A 557 -22.59 25.59 -19.60
N ASN A 558 -23.87 25.83 -19.89
CA ASN A 558 -24.95 25.77 -18.89
C ASN A 558 -25.57 24.38 -18.77
N ASP A 559 -25.27 23.45 -19.69
CA ASP A 559 -25.71 22.07 -19.62
C ASP A 559 -24.84 21.27 -18.62
N ASP A 560 -25.48 20.65 -17.63
CA ASP A 560 -24.82 19.81 -16.64
C ASP A 560 -24.08 18.64 -17.30
N ALA A 561 -24.65 18.06 -18.37
CA ALA A 561 -24.03 16.93 -19.07
C ALA A 561 -22.68 17.31 -19.71
N THR A 562 -22.53 18.57 -20.15
CA THR A 562 -21.25 19.09 -20.68
C THR A 562 -20.12 18.93 -19.68
N TRP A 563 -20.38 19.21 -18.41
CA TRP A 563 -19.37 19.16 -17.37
C TRP A 563 -19.28 17.80 -16.70
N LEU A 564 -20.41 17.15 -16.42
CA LEU A 564 -20.46 15.94 -15.59
C LEU A 564 -20.09 14.67 -16.36
N ASP A 565 -20.57 14.53 -17.59
CA ASP A 565 -20.54 13.25 -18.34
C ASP A 565 -19.32 13.09 -19.25
N ARG A 566 -18.47 14.13 -19.31
CA ARG A 566 -17.28 14.18 -20.18
C ARG A 566 -16.00 14.30 -19.36
N PRO A 567 -14.87 13.72 -19.84
CA PRO A 567 -13.56 14.02 -19.30
C PRO A 567 -13.22 15.51 -19.46
N LEU A 568 -12.67 16.10 -18.40
CA LEU A 568 -12.28 17.51 -18.38
C LEU A 568 -10.76 17.64 -18.32
N LEU A 569 -10.20 18.54 -19.12
CA LEU A 569 -8.77 18.86 -19.10
C LEU A 569 -8.53 20.24 -18.47
N PRO A 570 -7.64 20.36 -17.48
CA PRO A 570 -7.30 21.65 -16.89
C PRO A 570 -6.45 22.51 -17.82
N ASP A 571 -6.68 23.81 -17.74
CA ASP A 571 -5.90 24.82 -18.44
C ASP A 571 -4.43 24.80 -17.97
N PRO A 572 -3.45 24.48 -18.85
CA PRO A 572 -2.04 24.38 -18.49
C PRO A 572 -1.43 25.71 -18.00
N GLU A 573 -2.00 26.86 -18.36
CA GLU A 573 -1.47 28.17 -17.96
C GLU A 573 -1.84 28.54 -16.52
N SER A 574 -3.03 28.12 -16.06
CA SER A 574 -3.57 28.50 -14.75
C SER A 574 -3.49 27.40 -13.69
N VAL A 575 -3.41 26.13 -14.09
CA VAL A 575 -3.44 24.98 -13.17
C VAL A 575 -2.27 24.95 -12.18
N ARG A 576 -2.59 24.64 -10.92
CA ARG A 576 -1.64 24.42 -9.83
C ARG A 576 -1.92 23.09 -9.15
N VAL A 577 -0.98 22.15 -9.26
CA VAL A 577 -0.99 20.88 -8.55
C VAL A 577 -0.54 21.10 -7.10
N ARG A 578 -1.49 20.92 -6.16
CA ARG A 578 -1.29 21.12 -4.72
C ARG A 578 -1.85 19.93 -3.96
N THR A 579 -0.98 19.00 -3.59
CA THR A 579 -1.38 17.68 -3.09
C THR A 579 -0.65 17.32 -1.82
N TYR A 580 -1.39 16.76 -0.87
CA TYR A 580 -0.91 16.29 0.41
C TYR A 580 -1.38 14.85 0.61
N ALA A 581 -0.50 14.01 1.17
CA ALA A 581 -0.85 12.67 1.59
C ALA A 581 -0.41 12.43 3.03
N THR A 582 -1.23 11.72 3.79
CA THR A 582 -0.91 11.35 5.18
C THR A 582 -0.88 9.83 5.33
N HIS A 583 0.24 9.30 5.82
CA HIS A 583 0.46 7.87 5.97
C HIS A 583 0.50 7.48 7.45
N SER A 584 -0.21 6.42 7.82
CA SER A 584 -0.01 5.75 9.10
C SER A 584 1.05 4.69 8.90
N THR A 585 2.32 5.09 8.95
CA THR A 585 3.45 4.16 8.73
C THR A 585 3.34 2.92 9.60
N HIS A 586 2.90 3.05 10.86
CA HIS A 586 2.70 1.92 11.78
C HIS A 586 1.55 0.96 11.45
N LYS A 587 0.66 1.30 10.51
CA LYS A 587 -0.44 0.42 10.08
C LYS A 587 -0.04 -0.46 8.90
N THR A 588 0.71 0.12 7.96
CA THR A 588 0.93 -0.46 6.62
C THR A 588 2.39 -0.74 6.31
N LEU A 589 3.31 -0.18 7.10
CA LEU A 589 4.76 -0.29 6.95
C LEU A 589 5.39 -0.54 8.34
N THR A 590 6.72 -0.56 8.38
CA THR A 590 7.46 -0.78 9.64
C THR A 590 7.60 0.53 10.42
N SER A 591 6.91 0.64 11.55
CA SER A 591 7.10 1.71 12.53
C SER A 591 6.44 1.35 13.87
N LEU A 592 6.91 1.95 14.97
CA LEU A 592 6.19 1.90 16.25
C LEU A 592 4.85 2.62 16.13
N ARG A 593 3.87 2.19 16.94
CA ARG A 593 2.55 2.85 17.02
C ARG A 593 2.72 4.36 17.21
N GLN A 594 1.80 5.12 16.62
CA GLN A 594 1.85 6.58 16.47
C GLN A 594 2.85 7.11 15.44
N GLY A 595 3.75 6.29 14.87
CA GLY A 595 4.57 6.72 13.74
C GLY A 595 3.73 7.02 12.50
N SER A 596 3.88 8.23 11.96
CA SER A 596 3.17 8.70 10.77
C SER A 596 4.04 9.65 9.95
N MET A 597 3.73 9.79 8.66
CA MET A 597 4.39 10.73 7.76
C MET A 597 3.36 11.61 7.04
N ILE A 598 3.71 12.87 6.83
CA ILE A 598 3.01 13.77 5.90
C ILE A 598 3.90 13.92 4.67
N HIS A 599 3.34 13.73 3.48
CA HIS A 599 4.02 13.92 2.20
C HIS A 599 3.40 15.10 1.46
N VAL A 600 4.25 16.00 0.98
CA VAL A 600 3.84 17.26 0.37
C VAL A 600 4.31 17.34 -1.08
N TYR A 601 3.37 17.54 -1.99
CA TYR A 601 3.61 17.92 -3.38
C TYR A 601 2.78 19.17 -3.71
N ASP A 602 3.22 20.32 -3.21
CA ASP A 602 2.56 21.61 -3.46
C ASP A 602 3.49 22.55 -4.25
N GLN A 603 3.05 22.99 -5.44
CA GLN A 603 3.78 23.95 -6.28
C GLN A 603 3.94 25.32 -5.62
N ASP A 604 3.08 25.68 -4.68
CA ASP A 604 3.05 26.93 -3.93
C ASP A 604 3.68 26.81 -2.53
N TYR A 605 4.22 25.64 -2.16
CA TYR A 605 4.66 25.36 -0.80
C TYR A 605 5.61 26.42 -0.23
N ARG A 606 6.78 26.60 -0.87
CA ARG A 606 7.84 27.51 -0.40
C ARG A 606 7.39 28.97 -0.31
N GLN A 607 6.50 29.39 -1.21
CA GLN A 607 6.11 30.80 -1.32
C GLN A 607 4.90 31.16 -0.44
N LYS A 608 3.98 30.23 -0.18
CA LYS A 608 2.70 30.52 0.49
C LYS A 608 2.41 29.66 1.72
N VAL A 609 2.93 28.43 1.80
CA VAL A 609 2.46 27.44 2.78
C VAL A 609 3.50 27.03 3.81
N GLU A 610 4.80 27.15 3.52
CA GLU A 610 5.87 26.64 4.40
C GLU A 610 5.79 27.23 5.82
N ALA A 611 5.57 28.54 5.95
CA ALA A 611 5.44 29.21 7.25
C ALA A 611 4.20 28.75 8.04
N PRO A 612 2.94 28.86 7.53
CA PRO A 612 1.78 28.38 8.26
C PRO A 612 1.80 26.87 8.51
N PHE A 613 2.42 26.09 7.62
CA PHE A 613 2.61 24.65 7.82
C PHE A 613 3.55 24.36 8.99
N HIS A 614 4.65 25.11 9.11
CA HIS A 614 5.56 24.99 10.24
C HIS A 614 4.87 25.31 11.58
N GLU A 615 4.08 26.39 11.63
CA GLU A 615 3.30 26.75 12.82
C GLU A 615 2.25 25.69 13.19
N ALA A 616 1.51 25.17 12.20
CA ALA A 616 0.58 24.08 12.41
C ALA A 616 1.29 22.81 12.90
N TYR A 617 2.46 22.49 12.32
CA TYR A 617 3.28 21.36 12.75
C TYR A 617 3.73 21.49 14.21
N MET A 618 4.19 22.68 14.62
CA MET A 618 4.56 22.96 16.02
C MET A 618 3.35 22.91 16.96
N THR A 619 2.18 23.38 16.53
CA THR A 619 0.94 23.37 17.33
C THR A 619 0.57 21.95 17.78
N HIS A 620 0.76 20.96 16.92
CA HIS A 620 0.36 19.58 17.21
C HIS A 620 1.50 18.64 17.61
N THR A 621 2.74 19.11 17.59
CA THR A 621 3.93 18.28 17.89
C THR A 621 4.46 18.61 19.28
N SER A 622 4.70 17.59 20.10
CA SER A 622 5.30 17.78 21.42
C SER A 622 6.71 18.38 21.31
N THR A 623 7.06 19.28 22.25
CA THR A 623 8.42 19.81 22.43
C THR A 623 9.42 18.75 22.91
N SER A 624 8.93 17.59 23.37
CA SER A 624 9.71 16.41 23.78
C SER A 624 9.22 15.17 23.02
N PRO A 625 9.46 15.08 21.70
CA PRO A 625 8.95 13.97 20.90
C PRO A 625 9.69 12.67 21.21
N ASN A 626 9.01 11.54 21.06
CA ASN A 626 9.61 10.23 21.30
C ASN A 626 10.58 9.86 20.17
N TYR A 627 11.88 9.80 20.47
CA TYR A 627 12.93 9.50 19.50
C TYR A 627 12.90 8.06 19.01
N GLN A 628 12.36 7.11 19.78
CA GLN A 628 12.21 5.72 19.33
C GLN A 628 11.20 5.62 18.19
N ILE A 629 10.12 6.42 18.24
CA ILE A 629 9.15 6.52 17.14
C ILE A 629 9.83 7.11 15.90
N LEU A 630 10.57 8.20 16.03
CA LEU A 630 11.32 8.82 14.92
C LEU A 630 12.35 7.86 14.31
N ALA A 631 13.09 7.13 15.13
CA ALA A 631 14.03 6.12 14.68
C ALA A 631 13.33 5.00 13.90
N SER A 632 12.17 4.55 14.38
CA SER A 632 11.38 3.54 13.67
C SER A 632 10.88 4.04 12.31
N LEU A 633 10.56 5.33 12.17
CA LEU A 633 10.16 5.94 10.89
C LEU A 633 11.31 6.00 9.90
N ASP A 634 12.51 6.34 10.36
CA ASP A 634 13.72 6.38 9.52
C ASP A 634 14.12 4.98 9.04
N VAL A 635 14.11 3.98 9.95
CA VAL A 635 14.35 2.58 9.61
C VAL A 635 13.26 2.02 8.69
N GLY A 636 11.98 2.33 8.97
CA GLY A 636 10.86 1.91 8.14
C GLY A 636 10.93 2.45 6.72
N ARG A 637 11.36 3.71 6.57
CA ARG A 637 11.64 4.32 5.25
C ARG A 637 12.76 3.60 4.52
N MET A 638 13.85 3.28 5.22
CA MET A 638 14.95 2.51 4.62
C MET A 638 14.48 1.15 4.13
N GLN A 639 13.73 0.40 4.95
CA GLN A 639 13.18 -0.87 4.54
C GLN A 639 12.26 -0.73 3.33
N ALA A 640 11.36 0.26 3.33
CA ALA A 640 10.45 0.46 2.22
C ALA A 640 11.19 0.80 0.91
N GLU A 641 12.27 1.59 0.98
CA GLU A 641 13.08 1.95 -0.17
C GLU A 641 13.98 0.82 -0.70
N MET A 642 14.40 -0.11 0.18
CA MET A 642 15.27 -1.24 -0.19
C MET A 642 14.49 -2.50 -0.56
N GLU A 643 13.44 -2.82 0.19
CA GLU A 643 12.71 -4.10 0.17
C GLU A 643 11.23 -3.92 -0.22
N GLY A 644 10.73 -2.69 -0.37
CA GLY A 644 9.30 -2.42 -0.56
C GLY A 644 8.69 -3.12 -1.77
N PHE A 645 9.43 -3.19 -2.89
CA PHE A 645 8.98 -3.91 -4.08
C PHE A 645 8.69 -5.39 -3.77
N GLU A 646 9.66 -6.08 -3.15
CA GLU A 646 9.55 -7.49 -2.76
C GLU A 646 8.42 -7.73 -1.77
N LEU A 647 8.39 -6.93 -0.70
CA LEU A 647 7.49 -7.13 0.43
C LEU A 647 6.03 -6.88 0.02
N VAL A 648 5.77 -5.84 -0.77
CA VAL A 648 4.42 -5.53 -1.25
C VAL A 648 3.99 -6.54 -2.31
N HIS A 649 4.90 -6.93 -3.20
CA HIS A 649 4.60 -8.00 -4.16
C HIS A 649 4.23 -9.31 -3.45
N SER A 650 5.03 -9.73 -2.46
CA SER A 650 4.77 -10.94 -1.66
C SER A 650 3.45 -10.85 -0.89
N GLN A 651 3.11 -9.67 -0.37
CA GLN A 651 1.81 -9.41 0.28
C GLN A 651 0.64 -9.65 -0.69
N VAL A 652 0.74 -9.13 -1.92
CA VAL A 652 -0.28 -9.33 -2.97
C VAL A 652 -0.37 -10.80 -3.36
N GLU A 653 0.75 -11.48 -3.61
CA GLU A 653 0.76 -12.92 -3.92
C GLU A 653 0.10 -13.76 -2.81
N ALA A 654 0.39 -13.47 -1.54
CA ALA A 654 -0.24 -14.14 -0.41
C ALA A 654 -1.75 -13.92 -0.36
N ALA A 655 -2.21 -12.70 -0.64
CA ALA A 655 -3.63 -12.37 -0.66
C ALA A 655 -4.37 -13.10 -1.79
N LEU A 656 -3.79 -13.11 -2.98
CA LEU A 656 -4.35 -13.77 -4.15
C LEU A 656 -4.37 -15.30 -3.97
N SER A 657 -3.33 -15.87 -3.37
CA SER A 657 -3.31 -17.30 -3.02
C SER A 657 -4.41 -17.66 -2.02
N LEU A 658 -4.65 -16.83 -0.99
CA LEU A 658 -5.74 -17.02 -0.05
C LEU A 658 -7.12 -16.93 -0.75
N ARG A 659 -7.30 -15.95 -1.63
CA ARG A 659 -8.53 -15.80 -2.44
C ARG A 659 -8.77 -17.03 -3.32
N GLU A 660 -7.75 -17.53 -4.03
CA GLU A 660 -7.84 -18.75 -4.86
C GLU A 660 -8.34 -19.96 -4.05
N GLN A 661 -7.81 -20.17 -2.84
CA GLN A 661 -8.25 -21.26 -1.96
C GLN A 661 -9.69 -21.09 -1.46
N LEU A 662 -10.09 -19.85 -1.14
CA LEU A 662 -11.45 -19.56 -0.72
C LEU A 662 -12.45 -19.76 -1.85
N TYR A 663 -12.11 -19.39 -3.10
CA TYR A 663 -12.99 -19.57 -4.26
C TYR A 663 -13.16 -21.02 -4.71
N THR A 664 -12.14 -21.86 -4.54
CA THR A 664 -12.13 -23.21 -5.12
C THR A 664 -12.55 -24.30 -4.15
N ASN A 665 -12.49 -24.06 -2.84
CA ASN A 665 -12.82 -25.07 -1.84
C ASN A 665 -14.34 -25.20 -1.61
N PRO A 666 -14.97 -26.35 -1.96
CA PRO A 666 -16.43 -26.49 -1.87
C PRO A 666 -16.99 -26.36 -0.45
N LEU A 667 -16.23 -26.77 0.57
CA LEU A 667 -16.65 -26.70 1.97
C LEU A 667 -16.64 -25.25 2.47
N LEU A 668 -15.62 -24.47 2.08
CA LEU A 668 -15.53 -23.06 2.47
C LEU A 668 -16.62 -22.24 1.79
N ASN A 669 -16.82 -22.43 0.47
CA ASN A 669 -17.84 -21.73 -0.32
C ASN A 669 -19.28 -21.90 0.21
N LYS A 670 -19.55 -22.96 0.97
CA LYS A 670 -20.86 -23.17 1.60
C LYS A 670 -21.19 -22.06 2.61
N TYR A 671 -20.20 -21.53 3.31
CA TYR A 671 -20.37 -20.62 4.45
C TYR A 671 -19.71 -19.26 4.25
N PHE A 672 -18.66 -19.22 3.44
CA PHE A 672 -17.77 -18.08 3.31
C PHE A 672 -17.66 -17.69 1.84
N GLU A 673 -17.94 -16.42 1.54
CA GLU A 673 -17.88 -15.88 0.20
C GLU A 673 -16.99 -14.65 0.17
N VAL A 674 -15.91 -14.70 -0.60
CA VAL A 674 -15.02 -13.54 -0.75
C VAL A 674 -15.68 -12.55 -1.69
N LEU A 675 -15.83 -11.31 -1.22
CA LEU A 675 -16.39 -10.24 -2.04
C LEU A 675 -15.43 -9.90 -3.19
N LYS A 676 -16.00 -9.82 -4.39
CA LYS A 676 -15.33 -9.54 -5.67
C LYS A 676 -15.37 -8.04 -5.97
N ASN A 677 -14.76 -7.65 -7.09
CA ASN A 677 -14.82 -6.27 -7.55
C ASN A 677 -16.25 -5.84 -7.89
N SER A 678 -17.03 -6.72 -8.51
CA SER A 678 -18.45 -6.47 -8.82
C SER A 678 -19.32 -6.23 -7.60
N ASP A 679 -18.94 -6.80 -6.44
CA ASP A 679 -19.74 -6.74 -5.21
C ASP A 679 -19.47 -5.45 -4.44
N LEU A 680 -18.26 -4.88 -4.59
CA LEU A 680 -17.84 -3.65 -3.91
C LEU A 680 -17.81 -2.42 -4.82
N VAL A 681 -17.78 -2.61 -6.14
CA VAL A 681 -17.71 -1.52 -7.13
C VAL A 681 -18.79 -1.72 -8.20
N PRO A 682 -19.81 -0.83 -8.24
CA PRO A 682 -20.86 -0.83 -9.26
C PRO A 682 -20.33 -0.82 -10.70
N ALA A 683 -21.13 -1.35 -11.63
CA ALA A 683 -20.71 -1.56 -13.01
C ALA A 683 -20.35 -0.25 -13.74
N GLU A 684 -21.04 0.85 -13.45
CA GLU A 684 -20.76 2.16 -14.05
C GLU A 684 -19.35 2.70 -13.74
N PHE A 685 -18.70 2.21 -12.67
CA PHE A 685 -17.37 2.62 -12.25
C PHE A 685 -16.26 1.64 -12.68
N ARG A 686 -16.61 0.56 -13.40
CA ARG A 686 -15.70 -0.49 -13.88
C ARG A 686 -15.62 -0.48 -15.41
N GLN A 687 -15.02 0.56 -15.98
CA GLN A 687 -14.91 0.76 -17.42
C GLN A 687 -14.22 -0.41 -18.16
N SER A 688 -13.31 -1.11 -17.48
CA SER A 688 -12.61 -2.31 -17.96
C SER A 688 -13.51 -3.55 -18.07
N GLY A 689 -14.67 -3.54 -17.39
CA GLY A 689 -15.56 -4.70 -17.27
C GLY A 689 -15.06 -5.82 -16.34
N VAL A 690 -13.93 -5.65 -15.65
CA VAL A 690 -13.37 -6.68 -14.76
C VAL A 690 -14.23 -6.85 -13.50
N GLU A 691 -14.87 -8.00 -13.34
CA GLU A 691 -15.76 -8.30 -12.20
C GLU A 691 -15.05 -8.99 -11.03
N THR A 692 -13.99 -9.74 -11.31
CA THR A 692 -13.20 -10.48 -10.32
C THR A 692 -11.77 -10.57 -10.78
N TYR A 693 -10.82 -10.65 -9.84
CA TYR A 693 -9.42 -10.94 -10.17
C TYR A 693 -9.20 -12.40 -10.52
N TYR A 694 -10.04 -13.31 -10.03
CA TYR A 694 -9.92 -14.75 -10.30
C TYR A 694 -11.27 -15.36 -10.68
N ASP A 695 -11.26 -16.13 -11.76
CA ASP A 695 -12.34 -17.02 -12.18
C ASP A 695 -11.83 -18.48 -12.18
N PRO A 696 -12.59 -19.44 -11.61
CA PRO A 696 -12.16 -20.85 -11.60
C PRO A 696 -12.00 -21.50 -12.99
N ASN A 697 -12.69 -20.99 -14.03
CA ASN A 697 -12.66 -21.53 -15.38
C ASN A 697 -11.69 -20.76 -16.30
N ALA A 698 -11.68 -19.42 -16.19
CA ALA A 698 -10.84 -18.55 -17.02
C ALA A 698 -9.48 -18.21 -16.38
N GLY A 699 -9.31 -18.48 -15.09
CA GLY A 699 -8.08 -18.19 -14.33
C GLY A 699 -8.03 -16.74 -13.85
N TRP A 700 -6.82 -16.18 -13.77
CA TRP A 700 -6.62 -14.80 -13.35
C TRP A 700 -7.00 -13.84 -14.48
N ASN A 701 -7.82 -12.84 -14.14
CA ASN A 701 -8.23 -11.77 -15.05
C ASN A 701 -7.21 -10.63 -15.05
N LYS A 702 -7.31 -9.72 -16.04
CA LYS A 702 -6.41 -8.57 -16.22
C LYS A 702 -6.59 -7.48 -15.16
N MET A 703 -6.09 -7.73 -13.94
CA MET A 703 -6.12 -6.76 -12.84
C MET A 703 -5.50 -5.42 -13.26
N GLU A 704 -4.42 -5.43 -14.02
CA GLU A 704 -3.71 -4.22 -14.43
C GLU A 704 -4.58 -3.29 -15.29
N GLU A 705 -5.44 -3.85 -16.15
CA GLU A 705 -6.34 -3.07 -17.01
C GLU A 705 -7.38 -2.31 -16.16
N ALA A 706 -7.98 -2.99 -15.18
CA ALA A 706 -8.87 -2.35 -14.21
C ALA A 706 -8.15 -1.25 -13.43
N TRP A 707 -6.95 -1.54 -12.92
CA TRP A 707 -6.14 -0.57 -12.16
C TRP A 707 -5.69 0.64 -13.01
N ALA A 708 -5.57 0.51 -14.33
CA ALA A 708 -5.24 1.62 -15.21
C ALA A 708 -6.46 2.50 -15.54
N GLN A 709 -7.62 1.89 -15.82
CA GLN A 709 -8.75 2.58 -16.44
C GLN A 709 -9.89 2.91 -15.48
N ASP A 710 -10.21 2.00 -14.56
CA ASP A 710 -11.45 2.08 -13.80
C ASP A 710 -11.47 3.27 -12.85
N GLU A 711 -12.64 3.83 -12.58
CA GLU A 711 -12.79 4.89 -11.58
C GLU A 711 -12.45 4.37 -10.19
N PHE A 712 -12.91 3.16 -9.86
CA PHE A 712 -12.61 2.46 -8.62
C PHE A 712 -12.14 1.03 -8.87
N VAL A 713 -11.23 0.56 -8.03
CA VAL A 713 -10.81 -0.85 -7.98
C VAL A 713 -10.75 -1.33 -6.52
N VAL A 714 -10.72 -2.65 -6.31
CA VAL A 714 -10.58 -3.23 -4.97
C VAL A 714 -9.13 -3.67 -4.74
N ASP A 715 -8.51 -3.27 -3.64
CA ASP A 715 -7.20 -3.79 -3.23
C ASP A 715 -7.30 -5.29 -2.89
N PRO A 716 -6.67 -6.20 -3.66
CA PRO A 716 -6.75 -7.63 -3.39
C PRO A 716 -6.26 -8.03 -1.99
N THR A 717 -5.40 -7.21 -1.36
CA THR A 717 -4.87 -7.44 0.00
C THR A 717 -5.90 -7.20 1.10
N ARG A 718 -7.06 -6.60 0.76
CA ARG A 718 -8.25 -6.45 1.60
C ARG A 718 -9.24 -7.55 1.23
N ILE A 719 -9.32 -8.57 2.07
CA ILE A 719 -10.10 -9.78 1.81
C ILE A 719 -11.35 -9.73 2.69
N THR A 720 -12.38 -9.08 2.16
CA THR A 720 -13.69 -9.02 2.80
C THR A 720 -14.43 -10.32 2.55
N LEU A 721 -14.74 -11.03 3.62
CA LEU A 721 -15.43 -12.32 3.61
C LEU A 721 -16.87 -12.11 4.09
N SER A 722 -17.84 -12.35 3.21
CA SER A 722 -19.24 -12.48 3.60
C SER A 722 -19.43 -13.79 4.36
N ILE A 723 -20.01 -13.66 5.55
CA ILE A 723 -20.25 -14.74 6.52
C ILE A 723 -21.75 -14.93 6.80
N GLY A 724 -22.65 -14.21 6.13
CA GLY A 724 -24.09 -14.25 6.43
C GLY A 724 -24.69 -15.65 6.35
N LYS A 725 -24.16 -16.53 5.48
CA LYS A 725 -24.54 -17.94 5.34
C LYS A 725 -24.27 -18.79 6.60
N THR A 726 -23.45 -18.31 7.54
CA THR A 726 -23.19 -18.97 8.82
C THR A 726 -24.32 -18.78 9.84
N GLY A 727 -25.16 -17.76 9.65
CA GLY A 727 -26.16 -17.35 10.67
C GLY A 727 -25.53 -16.69 11.90
N ILE A 728 -24.27 -16.28 11.82
CA ILE A 728 -23.52 -15.61 12.90
C ILE A 728 -23.16 -14.21 12.40
N ASP A 729 -23.44 -13.19 13.21
CA ASP A 729 -23.07 -11.82 12.89
C ASP A 729 -21.55 -11.58 13.00
N GLY A 730 -21.07 -10.49 12.41
CA GLY A 730 -19.64 -10.18 12.36
C GLY A 730 -18.99 -10.01 13.73
N ASP A 731 -19.67 -9.44 14.72
CA ASP A 731 -19.10 -9.22 16.05
C ASP A 731 -18.89 -10.55 16.79
N ALA A 732 -19.93 -11.39 16.81
CA ALA A 732 -19.84 -12.73 17.38
C ALA A 732 -18.80 -13.58 16.64
N PHE A 733 -18.75 -13.52 15.30
CA PHE A 733 -17.75 -14.25 14.52
C PHE A 733 -16.32 -13.82 14.87
N LYS A 734 -16.07 -12.52 15.02
CA LYS A 734 -14.76 -11.98 15.43
C LYS A 734 -14.39 -12.38 16.85
N ASN A 735 -15.26 -12.11 17.81
CA ASN A 735 -14.92 -12.24 19.22
C ASN A 735 -14.93 -13.72 19.65
N ASP A 736 -16.02 -14.43 19.37
CA ASP A 736 -16.22 -15.78 19.90
C ASP A 736 -15.58 -16.86 19.05
N TYR A 737 -15.64 -16.72 17.73
CA TYR A 737 -15.14 -17.76 16.81
C TYR A 737 -13.69 -17.56 16.41
N LEU A 738 -13.23 -16.34 16.13
CA LEU A 738 -11.83 -16.11 15.72
C LEU A 738 -10.91 -15.85 16.91
N MET A 739 -11.22 -14.82 17.73
CA MET A 739 -10.31 -14.34 18.78
C MET A 739 -10.26 -15.29 19.97
N ASN A 740 -11.42 -15.64 20.55
CA ASN A 740 -11.48 -16.43 21.78
C ASN A 740 -11.06 -17.90 21.57
N GLN A 741 -11.40 -18.50 20.43
CA GLN A 741 -11.11 -19.91 20.15
C GLN A 741 -9.73 -20.13 19.51
N TYR A 742 -9.29 -19.25 18.61
CA TYR A 742 -8.10 -19.48 17.79
C TYR A 742 -7.06 -18.35 17.86
N GLY A 743 -7.30 -17.29 18.64
CA GLY A 743 -6.37 -16.16 18.77
C GLY A 743 -6.19 -15.34 17.50
N ILE A 744 -7.13 -15.40 16.56
CA ILE A 744 -7.08 -14.64 15.31
C ILE A 744 -7.75 -13.28 15.53
N GLN A 745 -6.99 -12.21 15.33
CA GLN A 745 -7.47 -10.83 15.47
C GLN A 745 -7.71 -10.20 14.10
N ILE A 746 -8.85 -9.52 13.97
CA ILE A 746 -9.20 -8.73 12.79
C ILE A 746 -9.64 -7.33 13.21
N ASN A 747 -9.48 -6.36 12.31
CA ASN A 747 -9.68 -4.95 12.63
C ASN A 747 -11.11 -4.47 12.40
N LYS A 748 -11.83 -5.04 11.43
CA LYS A 748 -13.18 -4.61 11.03
C LYS A 748 -14.10 -5.79 10.75
N THR A 749 -15.35 -5.59 11.13
CA THR A 749 -16.51 -6.43 10.83
C THR A 749 -17.67 -5.52 10.43
N SER A 750 -18.55 -6.02 9.57
CA SER A 750 -19.90 -5.47 9.42
C SER A 750 -20.91 -6.42 10.07
N ARG A 751 -22.20 -6.23 9.81
CA ARG A 751 -23.24 -7.16 10.29
C ARG A 751 -23.02 -8.58 9.78
N ASN A 752 -22.62 -8.72 8.51
CA ASN A 752 -22.53 -10.00 7.81
C ASN A 752 -21.19 -10.22 7.09
N THR A 753 -20.17 -9.41 7.38
CA THR A 753 -18.82 -9.57 6.82
C THR A 753 -17.72 -9.45 7.87
N VAL A 754 -16.56 -10.02 7.54
CA VAL A 754 -15.30 -9.83 8.26
C VAL A 754 -14.19 -9.48 7.29
N LEU A 755 -13.30 -8.57 7.67
CA LEU A 755 -12.18 -8.15 6.83
C LEU A 755 -10.86 -8.77 7.32
N PHE A 756 -10.24 -9.58 6.47
CA PHE A 756 -8.85 -10.02 6.62
C PHE A 756 -7.92 -9.13 5.79
N MET A 757 -6.74 -8.86 6.31
CA MET A 757 -5.76 -8.01 5.63
C MET A 757 -4.40 -8.69 5.67
N THR A 758 -3.82 -8.92 4.50
CA THR A 758 -2.40 -9.27 4.40
C THR A 758 -1.57 -8.00 4.50
N ASN A 759 -0.41 -8.08 5.13
CA ASN A 759 0.57 -6.99 5.23
C ASN A 759 1.97 -7.50 4.85
N ILE A 760 2.94 -6.60 4.76
CA ILE A 760 4.35 -6.91 4.44
C ILE A 760 5.04 -7.91 5.39
N GLY A 761 4.45 -8.20 6.55
CA GLY A 761 4.92 -9.21 7.49
C GLY A 761 4.11 -10.51 7.49
N THR A 762 3.12 -10.65 6.61
CA THR A 762 2.24 -11.83 6.56
C THR A 762 2.98 -13.01 5.96
N THR A 763 3.02 -14.13 6.67
CA THR A 763 3.73 -15.33 6.24
C THR A 763 2.79 -16.38 5.66
N ARG A 764 3.32 -17.29 4.82
CA ARG A 764 2.55 -18.46 4.32
C ARG A 764 1.99 -19.32 5.46
N GLY A 765 2.71 -19.42 6.58
CA GLY A 765 2.25 -20.12 7.77
C GLY A 765 0.99 -19.50 8.38
N ALA A 766 0.90 -18.16 8.40
CA ALA A 766 -0.29 -17.47 8.88
C ALA A 766 -1.51 -17.70 7.95
N ILE A 767 -1.29 -17.70 6.63
CA ILE A 767 -2.33 -18.01 5.64
C ILE A 767 -2.84 -19.45 5.80
N ALA A 768 -1.93 -20.42 5.94
CA ALA A 768 -2.28 -21.82 6.15
C ALA A 768 -3.06 -22.02 7.47
N TYR A 769 -2.66 -21.33 8.54
CA TYR A 769 -3.37 -21.37 9.82
C TYR A 769 -4.79 -20.81 9.70
N LEU A 770 -4.96 -19.67 9.02
CA LEU A 770 -6.29 -19.09 8.78
C LEU A 770 -7.19 -20.05 7.98
N LEU A 771 -6.68 -20.64 6.90
CA LEU A 771 -7.42 -21.62 6.10
C LEU A 771 -7.84 -22.84 6.92
N ASP A 772 -6.93 -23.39 7.74
CA ASP A 772 -7.24 -24.51 8.63
C ASP A 772 -8.35 -24.14 9.64
N VAL A 773 -8.29 -22.94 10.23
CA VAL A 773 -9.34 -22.44 11.13
C VAL A 773 -10.68 -22.29 10.41
N LEU A 774 -10.71 -21.69 9.22
CA LEU A 774 -11.95 -21.55 8.44
C LEU A 774 -12.53 -22.93 8.07
N ILE A 775 -11.71 -23.91 7.74
CA ILE A 775 -12.15 -25.30 7.49
C ILE A 775 -12.74 -25.92 8.75
N LYS A 776 -12.09 -25.74 9.91
CA LYS A 776 -12.60 -26.23 11.21
C LYS A 776 -13.95 -25.61 11.56
N LEU A 777 -14.10 -24.31 11.30
CA LEU A 777 -15.37 -23.59 11.49
C LEU A 777 -16.46 -24.09 10.54
N ALA A 778 -16.17 -24.25 9.25
CA ALA A 778 -17.13 -24.80 8.30
C ALA A 778 -17.63 -26.19 8.73
N LYS A 779 -16.73 -27.07 9.17
CA LYS A 779 -17.08 -28.40 9.71
C LYS A 779 -17.90 -28.32 11.01
N SER A 780 -17.62 -27.33 11.87
CA SER A 780 -18.38 -27.15 13.10
C SER A 780 -19.80 -26.66 12.82
N PHE A 781 -19.99 -25.84 11.78
CA PHE A 781 -21.30 -25.39 11.32
C PHE A 781 -22.11 -26.54 10.68
N ASP A 782 -21.47 -27.41 9.89
CA ASP A 782 -22.10 -28.64 9.39
C ASP A 782 -22.60 -29.52 10.54
N ARG A 783 -21.72 -29.78 11.52
CA ARG A 783 -22.08 -30.57 12.70
C ARG A 783 -23.22 -29.93 13.50
N ARG A 784 -23.15 -28.61 13.74
CA ARG A 784 -24.22 -27.85 14.40
C ARG A 784 -25.55 -28.05 13.69
N TRP A 785 -25.57 -28.00 12.36
CA TRP A 785 -26.78 -28.20 11.57
C TRP A 785 -27.32 -29.64 11.66
N GLU A 786 -26.45 -30.63 11.57
CA GLU A 786 -26.80 -32.06 11.67
C GLU A 786 -27.40 -32.41 13.03
N GLU A 787 -26.78 -31.94 14.11
CA GLU A 787 -27.18 -32.18 15.49
C GLU A 787 -28.40 -31.35 15.94
N SER A 788 -28.73 -30.26 15.22
CA SER A 788 -29.85 -29.39 15.54
C SER A 788 -31.21 -30.07 15.38
N SER A 789 -32.07 -29.92 16.38
CA SER A 789 -33.49 -30.26 16.32
C SER A 789 -34.25 -29.37 15.31
N ARG A 790 -35.50 -29.75 14.97
CA ARG A 790 -36.31 -28.95 14.02
C ARG A 790 -36.50 -27.49 14.45
N PRO A 791 -36.79 -27.15 15.73
CA PRO A 791 -36.87 -25.76 16.16
C PRO A 791 -35.55 -25.01 16.04
N GLU A 792 -34.42 -25.64 16.41
CA GLU A 792 -33.09 -25.02 16.32
C GLU A 792 -32.70 -24.72 14.87
N ARG A 793 -33.02 -25.61 13.93
CA ARG A 793 -32.82 -25.37 12.49
C ARG A 793 -33.58 -24.14 12.00
N LYS A 794 -34.83 -23.96 12.44
CA LYS A 794 -35.61 -22.76 12.10
C LYS A 794 -34.97 -21.48 12.64
N ILE A 795 -34.35 -21.52 13.81
CA ILE A 795 -33.62 -20.37 14.38
C ILE A 795 -32.42 -20.05 13.48
N ILE A 796 -31.63 -21.06 13.08
CA ILE A 796 -30.47 -20.88 12.20
C ILE A 796 -30.92 -20.32 10.83
N GLU A 797 -31.97 -20.89 10.22
CA GLU A 797 -32.52 -20.41 8.95
C GLU A 797 -32.98 -18.94 9.05
N HIS A 798 -33.62 -18.57 10.16
CA HIS A 798 -34.03 -17.19 10.41
C HIS A 798 -32.83 -16.25 10.56
N GLN A 799 -31.79 -16.65 11.31
CA GLN A 799 -30.55 -15.88 11.44
C GLN A 799 -29.85 -15.68 10.10
N VAL A 800 -29.73 -16.75 9.30
CA VAL A 800 -29.18 -16.66 7.94
C VAL A 800 -29.99 -15.68 7.11
N LYS A 801 -31.32 -15.77 7.11
CA LYS A 801 -32.19 -14.84 6.37
C LYS A 801 -31.98 -13.39 6.82
N SER A 802 -31.86 -13.15 8.13
CA SER A 802 -31.62 -11.82 8.71
C SER A 802 -30.29 -11.21 8.26
N LEU A 803 -29.27 -12.03 8.03
CA LEU A 803 -27.92 -11.59 7.66
C LEU A 803 -27.68 -11.56 6.13
N THR A 804 -28.66 -12.00 5.33
CA THR A 804 -28.51 -12.13 3.87
C THR A 804 -29.61 -11.47 3.06
N HIS A 805 -30.82 -11.32 3.60
CA HIS A 805 -31.98 -10.78 2.87
C HIS A 805 -32.70 -9.66 3.63
N ASP A 806 -32.87 -9.78 4.95
CA ASP A 806 -33.57 -8.77 5.77
C ASP A 806 -32.58 -7.71 6.31
N LEU A 807 -31.83 -7.07 5.41
CA LEU A 807 -30.80 -6.09 5.73
C LEU A 807 -31.39 -4.67 5.78
N PRO A 808 -31.13 -3.86 6.83
CA PRO A 808 -31.55 -2.48 6.84
C PRO A 808 -30.78 -1.69 5.77
N PRO A 809 -31.44 -0.82 4.98
CA PRO A 809 -30.73 0.11 4.12
C PRO A 809 -29.78 1.00 4.93
N LEU A 810 -28.68 1.35 4.32
CA LEU A 810 -27.81 2.39 4.84
C LEU A 810 -28.53 3.74 4.75
N PRO A 811 -28.39 4.60 5.77
CA PRO A 811 -29.05 5.88 5.75
C PRO A 811 -28.40 6.80 4.71
N ASP A 812 -29.21 7.61 4.04
CA ASP A 812 -28.69 8.77 3.35
C ASP A 812 -28.13 9.76 4.39
N PHE A 813 -27.10 10.50 3.99
CA PHE A 813 -26.53 11.51 4.87
C PHE A 813 -27.44 12.74 4.92
N SER A 814 -27.60 13.29 6.13
CA SER A 814 -28.49 14.43 6.34
C SER A 814 -27.81 15.78 6.08
N ARG A 815 -28.63 16.83 5.96
CA ARG A 815 -28.18 18.22 5.84
C ARG A 815 -27.81 18.83 7.20
N PHE A 816 -27.02 19.90 7.15
CA PHE A 816 -26.94 20.83 8.28
C PHE A 816 -28.26 21.55 8.48
N HIS A 817 -28.64 21.75 9.75
CA HIS A 817 -29.77 22.61 10.10
C HIS A 817 -29.45 24.07 9.72
N ASP A 818 -30.46 24.85 9.35
CA ASP A 818 -30.26 26.20 8.81
C ASP A 818 -29.57 27.15 9.80
N ALA A 819 -29.75 26.94 11.10
CA ALA A 819 -29.01 27.64 12.17
C ALA A 819 -27.47 27.51 12.07
N PHE A 820 -26.98 26.45 11.41
CA PHE A 820 -25.56 26.19 11.22
C PHE A 820 -25.14 26.28 9.76
N ARG A 821 -26.01 26.75 8.86
CA ARG A 821 -25.67 26.99 7.45
C ARG A 821 -25.29 28.45 7.25
N PRO A 822 -24.08 28.75 6.73
CA PRO A 822 -23.64 30.14 6.54
C PRO A 822 -24.48 30.92 5.53
N HIS A 823 -25.03 30.24 4.52
CA HIS A 823 -25.73 30.84 3.39
C HIS A 823 -26.96 29.99 3.01
N VAL A 824 -28.03 30.06 3.81
CA VAL A 824 -29.26 29.27 3.59
C VAL A 824 -29.83 29.47 2.17
N ASP A 825 -29.86 30.73 1.70
CA ASP A 825 -30.41 31.11 0.40
C ASP A 825 -29.53 30.73 -0.81
N ALA A 826 -28.25 30.43 -0.59
CA ALA A 826 -27.32 30.12 -1.68
C ALA A 826 -27.46 28.69 -2.22
N GLY A 827 -28.26 27.85 -1.56
CA GLY A 827 -28.48 26.46 -1.95
C GLY A 827 -27.26 25.54 -1.76
N THR A 828 -26.18 26.01 -1.12
CA THR A 828 -24.98 25.21 -0.90
C THR A 828 -25.12 24.30 0.34
N PRO A 829 -24.49 23.11 0.34
CA PRO A 829 -24.66 22.11 1.41
C PRO A 829 -23.76 22.34 2.64
N ASP A 830 -22.86 23.32 2.63
CA ASP A 830 -21.89 23.50 3.71
C ASP A 830 -22.50 23.96 5.03
N GLY A 831 -21.90 23.48 6.13
CA GLY A 831 -22.24 23.90 7.49
C GLY A 831 -21.05 24.31 8.33
N ASP A 832 -21.30 25.19 9.30
CA ASP A 832 -20.36 25.59 10.35
C ASP A 832 -20.36 24.57 11.49
N ILE A 833 -19.61 23.48 11.28
CA ILE A 833 -19.43 22.42 12.27
C ILE A 833 -18.78 22.95 13.56
N ARG A 834 -17.95 24.00 13.50
CA ARG A 834 -17.28 24.57 14.67
C ARG A 834 -18.29 25.22 15.60
N ARG A 835 -19.19 26.04 15.05
CA ARG A 835 -20.23 26.71 15.82
C ARG A 835 -21.11 25.69 16.52
N ALA A 836 -21.61 24.68 15.80
CA ALA A 836 -22.39 23.60 16.40
C ALA A 836 -21.60 22.87 17.50
N TYR A 837 -20.35 22.50 17.23
CA TYR A 837 -19.52 21.78 18.19
C TYR A 837 -19.35 22.54 19.52
N PHE A 838 -19.06 23.84 19.49
CA PHE A 838 -18.90 24.62 20.74
C PHE A 838 -20.22 25.06 21.37
N LEU A 839 -21.30 25.20 20.60
CA LEU A 839 -22.63 25.48 21.17
C LEU A 839 -23.10 24.34 22.08
N SER A 840 -22.73 23.10 21.74
CA SER A 840 -23.07 21.90 22.52
C SER A 840 -22.39 21.81 23.89
N TYR A 841 -21.43 22.69 24.19
CA TYR A 841 -20.70 22.67 25.47
C TYR A 841 -21.54 23.22 26.63
N ASP A 842 -22.54 24.05 26.30
CA ASP A 842 -23.48 24.57 27.28
C ASP A 842 -24.64 23.58 27.42
N GLU A 843 -24.81 23.05 28.63
CA GLU A 843 -25.85 22.07 28.92
C GLU A 843 -27.26 22.65 28.69
N GLU A 844 -27.45 23.96 28.89
CA GLU A 844 -28.74 24.64 28.66
C GLU A 844 -29.16 24.62 27.18
N ASN A 845 -28.22 24.49 26.25
CA ASN A 845 -28.49 24.41 24.82
C ASN A 845 -28.81 22.99 24.33
N THR A 846 -28.71 21.99 25.21
CA THR A 846 -28.80 20.58 24.84
C THR A 846 -29.81 19.82 25.68
N GLU A 847 -30.37 18.77 25.10
CA GLU A 847 -31.18 17.79 25.82
C GLU A 847 -30.89 16.38 25.29
N TYR A 848 -31.44 15.37 25.96
CA TYR A 848 -31.30 13.99 25.55
C TYR A 848 -32.62 13.43 25.02
N LEU A 849 -32.56 12.75 23.87
CA LEU A 849 -33.70 12.03 23.30
C LEU A 849 -33.34 10.57 23.02
N ARG A 850 -34.18 9.67 23.50
CA ARG A 850 -34.01 8.23 23.27
C ARG A 850 -34.67 7.77 21.98
N PHE A 851 -33.92 7.07 21.12
CA PHE A 851 -34.49 6.45 19.93
C PHE A 851 -35.09 5.07 20.20
N ASP A 852 -34.67 4.40 21.27
CA ASP A 852 -35.07 3.02 21.62
C ASP A 852 -36.45 2.91 22.30
N ASN A 853 -37.00 4.02 22.82
CA ASN A 853 -38.33 4.08 23.44
C ASN A 853 -39.32 4.98 22.66
N GLY A 854 -38.92 5.42 21.46
CA GLY A 854 -39.69 6.27 20.56
C GLY A 854 -39.82 7.74 20.97
N GLU A 855 -39.09 8.24 21.98
CA GLU A 855 -39.07 9.68 22.31
C GLU A 855 -38.63 10.52 21.13
N LEU A 856 -37.51 10.14 20.51
CA LEU A 856 -36.97 10.84 19.34
C LEU A 856 -37.96 10.80 18.17
N GLN A 857 -38.56 9.64 17.89
CA GLN A 857 -39.58 9.51 16.84
C GLN A 857 -40.80 10.40 17.12
N ARG A 858 -41.28 10.50 18.37
CA ARG A 858 -42.41 11.36 18.74
C ARG A 858 -42.08 12.83 18.53
N ALA A 859 -40.86 13.25 18.86
CA ALA A 859 -40.40 14.62 18.61
C ALA A 859 -40.40 14.94 17.11
N MET A 860 -39.83 14.06 16.28
CA MET A 860 -39.83 14.23 14.82
C MET A 860 -41.25 14.26 14.24
N ASN A 861 -42.12 13.33 14.67
CA ASN A 861 -43.52 13.27 14.21
C ASN A 861 -44.34 14.50 14.63
N ALA A 862 -43.92 15.25 15.64
CA ALA A 862 -44.53 16.51 16.04
C ALA A 862 -44.09 17.70 15.16
N GLY A 863 -43.24 17.46 14.15
CA GLY A 863 -42.73 18.49 13.25
C GLY A 863 -41.45 19.18 13.72
N ARG A 864 -40.78 18.64 14.75
CA ARG A 864 -39.52 19.18 15.26
C ARG A 864 -38.34 18.67 14.44
N ASP A 865 -37.52 19.59 13.91
CA ASP A 865 -36.20 19.27 13.40
C ASP A 865 -35.27 18.91 14.58
N VAL A 866 -35.04 17.62 14.80
CA VAL A 866 -34.12 17.15 15.84
C VAL A 866 -32.69 17.26 15.31
N VAL A 867 -31.84 18.05 15.97
CA VAL A 867 -30.47 18.33 15.50
C VAL A 867 -29.45 17.72 16.44
N SER A 868 -28.54 16.91 15.91
CA SER A 868 -27.46 16.29 16.70
C SER A 868 -26.54 17.34 17.29
N ALA A 869 -26.26 17.25 18.60
CA ALA A 869 -25.29 18.09 19.28
C ALA A 869 -23.91 17.42 19.43
N SER A 870 -23.79 16.15 19.03
CA SER A 870 -22.54 15.38 19.11
C SER A 870 -22.26 14.60 17.82
N PHE A 871 -21.07 13.99 17.75
CA PHE A 871 -20.79 12.97 16.75
C PHE A 871 -21.51 11.67 17.13
N VAL A 872 -22.29 11.11 16.19
CA VAL A 872 -22.91 9.80 16.36
C VAL A 872 -22.21 8.81 15.43
N ILE A 873 -21.53 7.82 16.03
CA ILE A 873 -20.67 6.86 15.32
C ILE A 873 -21.06 5.43 15.72
N PRO A 874 -21.93 4.76 14.96
CA PRO A 874 -22.25 3.36 15.17
C PRO A 874 -21.13 2.45 14.65
N TYR A 875 -20.89 1.33 15.33
CA TYR A 875 -19.94 0.29 14.93
C TYR A 875 -20.67 -1.03 14.67
N PRO A 876 -20.90 -1.44 13.40
CA PRO A 876 -20.50 -0.80 12.12
C PRO A 876 -21.38 0.40 11.71
N PRO A 877 -20.94 1.25 10.73
CA PRO A 877 -19.74 1.12 9.90
C PRO A 877 -18.46 1.74 10.48
N GLY A 878 -18.54 2.46 11.61
CA GLY A 878 -17.38 2.97 12.35
C GLY A 878 -16.87 4.36 11.94
N PHE A 879 -17.71 5.14 11.25
CA PHE A 879 -17.52 6.56 10.95
C PHE A 879 -18.79 7.36 11.30
N PRO A 880 -18.73 8.70 11.39
CA PRO A 880 -19.88 9.51 11.83
C PRO A 880 -21.04 9.49 10.83
N VAL A 881 -22.17 8.90 11.24
CA VAL A 881 -23.44 9.03 10.49
C VAL A 881 -24.06 10.42 10.71
N LEU A 882 -23.83 11.01 11.89
CA LEU A 882 -24.18 12.39 12.22
C LEU A 882 -22.97 13.13 12.79
N VAL A 883 -22.84 14.40 12.42
CA VAL A 883 -21.93 15.36 13.07
C VAL A 883 -22.74 16.45 13.78
N PRO A 884 -22.15 17.18 14.75
CA PRO A 884 -22.84 18.29 15.40
C PRO A 884 -23.39 19.30 14.40
N GLY A 885 -24.65 19.68 14.58
CA GLY A 885 -25.37 20.66 13.74
C GLY A 885 -26.18 20.05 12.60
N GLN A 886 -26.17 18.73 12.42
CA GLN A 886 -26.98 18.06 11.41
C GLN A 886 -28.32 17.57 11.93
N VAL A 887 -29.32 17.62 11.05
CA VAL A 887 -30.66 17.12 11.33
C VAL A 887 -30.66 15.59 11.34
N ILE A 888 -31.36 14.97 12.28
CA ILE A 888 -31.57 13.53 12.32
C ILE A 888 -32.74 13.21 11.38
N SER A 889 -32.49 12.45 10.31
CA SER A 889 -33.54 12.03 9.37
C SER A 889 -34.24 10.75 9.81
N GLU A 890 -35.38 10.43 9.20
CA GLU A 890 -36.12 9.19 9.48
C GLU A 890 -35.30 7.96 9.12
N GLU A 891 -34.52 8.02 8.04
CA GLU A 891 -33.64 6.95 7.58
C GLU A 891 -32.51 6.71 8.58
N ILE A 892 -31.90 7.78 9.13
CA ILE A 892 -30.88 7.67 10.18
C ILE A 892 -31.48 7.05 11.44
N LEU A 893 -32.66 7.49 11.85
CA LEU A 893 -33.35 6.93 13.02
C LEU A 893 -33.66 5.45 12.82
N TYR A 894 -34.21 5.08 11.66
CA TYR A 894 -34.49 3.69 11.30
C TYR A 894 -33.22 2.85 11.31
N PHE A 895 -32.13 3.35 10.72
CA PHE A 895 -30.83 2.69 10.72
C PHE A 895 -30.34 2.44 12.15
N LEU A 896 -30.35 3.48 13.01
CA LEU A 896 -29.92 3.35 14.41
C LEU A 896 -30.78 2.36 15.21
N GLN A 897 -32.08 2.27 14.92
CA GLN A 897 -32.99 1.31 15.56
C GLN A 897 -32.79 -0.12 15.06
N ALA A 898 -32.38 -0.30 13.81
CA ALA A 898 -32.17 -1.60 13.18
C ALA A 898 -30.77 -2.20 13.46
N LEU A 899 -29.87 -1.43 14.07
CA LEU A 899 -28.55 -1.89 14.47
C LEU A 899 -28.64 -2.86 15.65
N ASP A 900 -28.23 -4.10 15.43
CA ASP A 900 -28.13 -5.14 16.48
C ASP A 900 -26.92 -4.95 17.42
N VAL A 901 -26.21 -3.82 17.32
CA VAL A 901 -24.93 -3.56 18.02
C VAL A 901 -25.07 -2.67 19.26
N THR A 902 -24.23 -2.92 20.25
CA THR A 902 -24.24 -2.21 21.53
C THR A 902 -23.34 -0.97 21.56
N GLU A 903 -22.37 -0.85 20.64
CA GLU A 903 -21.40 0.25 20.62
C GLU A 903 -21.78 1.34 19.61
N ILE A 904 -22.38 2.42 20.11
CA ILE A 904 -22.65 3.65 19.36
C ILE A 904 -22.01 4.81 20.13
N HIS A 905 -20.94 5.41 19.59
CA HIS A 905 -20.35 6.60 20.22
C HIS A 905 -21.31 7.78 20.02
N GLY A 906 -21.51 8.58 21.07
CA GLY A 906 -22.50 9.66 21.09
C GLY A 906 -23.88 9.25 21.60
N TYR A 907 -24.11 7.96 21.87
CA TYR A 907 -25.33 7.44 22.50
C TYR A 907 -25.08 6.95 23.91
N ARG A 908 -25.99 7.29 24.83
CA ARG A 908 -25.99 6.79 26.21
C ARG A 908 -27.29 5.99 26.44
N PRO A 909 -27.25 4.68 26.67
CA PRO A 909 -28.48 3.87 26.80
C PRO A 909 -29.47 4.38 27.86
N GLU A 910 -28.96 4.98 28.94
CA GLU A 910 -29.78 5.52 30.03
C GLU A 910 -30.37 6.92 29.76
N LEU A 911 -29.79 7.70 28.84
CA LEU A 911 -30.23 9.08 28.55
C LEU A 911 -30.74 9.28 27.12
N GLY A 912 -30.05 8.74 26.12
CA GLY A 912 -30.35 8.96 24.71
C GLY A 912 -29.18 9.55 23.92
N LEU A 913 -29.49 10.09 22.74
CA LEU A 913 -28.60 10.96 21.97
C LEU A 913 -28.69 12.38 22.51
N ILE A 914 -27.55 13.10 22.53
CA ILE A 914 -27.54 14.52 22.84
C ILE A 914 -27.90 15.35 21.60
N VAL A 915 -28.92 16.18 21.72
CA VAL A 915 -29.50 17.01 20.66
C VAL A 915 -29.64 18.46 21.11
N PHE A 916 -29.75 19.41 20.18
CA PHE A 916 -30.02 20.81 20.53
C PHE A 916 -31.47 21.05 20.91
N THR A 917 -31.69 21.92 21.90
CA THR A 917 -33.01 22.46 22.23
C THR A 917 -33.51 23.39 21.11
N GLU A 918 -34.83 23.51 20.95
CA GLU A 918 -35.41 24.41 19.94
C GLU A 918 -35.04 25.88 20.20
N GLU A 919 -34.98 26.27 21.48
CA GLU A 919 -34.58 27.61 21.94
C GLU A 919 -33.15 27.95 21.49
N ALA A 920 -32.21 27.01 21.62
CA ALA A 920 -30.84 27.19 21.17
C ALA A 920 -30.73 27.35 19.65
N LEU A 921 -31.51 26.57 18.88
CA LEU A 921 -31.54 26.65 17.42
C LEU A 921 -32.12 27.98 16.92
N LEU A 922 -33.18 28.47 17.56
CA LEU A 922 -33.78 29.77 17.25
C LEU A 922 -32.83 30.93 17.54
N ALA A 923 -32.24 30.97 18.75
CA ALA A 923 -31.29 32.01 19.14
C ALA A 923 -30.05 32.04 18.22
N THR A 924 -29.63 30.87 17.74
CA THR A 924 -28.52 30.74 16.80
C THR A 924 -28.89 31.29 15.42
N SER A 925 -30.12 31.06 14.95
CA SER A 925 -30.59 31.54 13.65
C SER A 925 -30.69 33.07 13.62
N GLU A 926 -31.17 33.71 14.69
CA GLU A 926 -31.29 35.18 14.80
C GLU A 926 -29.95 35.93 14.83
N CYS A 927 -28.86 35.28 15.26
CA CYS A 927 -27.51 35.86 15.23
C CYS A 927 -26.80 35.71 13.87
N SER A 928 -27.45 35.09 12.88
CA SER A 928 -26.87 34.79 11.56
C SER A 928 -27.32 35.76 10.45
N GLU A 929 -28.35 36.56 10.72
CA GLU A 929 -28.71 37.79 9.96
C GLU A 929 -27.83 38.96 10.42
#